data_AF-A0A6V7V5B5-F1
#
_entry.id   AF-A0A6V7V5B5-F1
#
_cell.length_a   1.000
_cell.length_b   1.000
_cell.length_c   1.000
_cell.angle_alpha   90.00
_cell.angle_beta   90.00
_cell.angle_gamma   90.00
#
_symmetry.space_group_name_H-M   'P 1'
#
loop_
_entity.id
_entity.type
_entity.pdbx_description
1 polymer ?
#
loop_
_entity_poly.entity_id
_entity_poly.type
_entity_poly.pdbx_seq_one_letter_code
_entity_poly.pdbx_strand_id
1 'polypeptide(L)'
;MSFNNGQTAPSANKRARFLIRDILPHLFNDVQSGAGANTLKNYYRQIDYETDYSSKFKMMKTTGKFIIEKIPGNPEELLREIIQQCMDKTIEEAKNKSIEPECMGALISSQLLDNDIWIPIRKIEEDTIDNILNRFQLVAQSKIEKGSLIGQPFTIAIQTLGISSLPRTKSIRGRAPQATTSNLENSSCLIKIDNPNNLCLFYALEITRKYFTKELGARWNFTRYMQNKKRQMEDVFELLNTARIPQNLLEYDAVEFVPTVVDFWNNKYNDAGFKFKVFIFGNDSEKPKFTYGNENFNIPITILHTNNHFDGIKNVGGMFGLRVKYCFTCEKKFRKSKEHDLRCKSLCRFCGRIGSDRPCVATGDFFKKCDECGKKYLNEDCFNHHKKSSNCRQTKQCEKCGVIWSMKNYKREGEKKHVCGQKWCQICRQFHSMERGCFIRPLELKKPSHYRLVTFDFEATQNEKINEITNEERRLHKVNFIAATVTCTKCMEDDQLWRAPLKQNGRNCIICGNNRSITFSHRPFTQTTVDQQIVTANPLKEFIDWILFKLNPQYTTMAFSHNGGRYDMIMVFKEIYSKGVVPSMIRRGNKLYELKIPRNNKCNEVIFRDSFNLCPVALGKLVGAFGLQITEKQFFPIWQIFLKITIKYYHNCLQNLITFMEECHLKNNMNLTNGMKKKKINNFAWTKPWPNIVQTMSKYSQKH
;
A
#
# COMPACT_ATOMS: atom_id res chain seq x y z
N MET A 1 44.57 3.57 -43.88
CA MET A 1 44.68 2.11 -43.81
C MET A 1 45.03 1.75 -42.37
N SER A 2 44.46 0.76 -41.68
CA SER A 2 43.20 0.01 -41.87
C SER A 2 42.78 -0.59 -40.51
N PHE A 3 41.48 -0.88 -40.33
CA PHE A 3 40.93 -1.74 -39.25
C PHE A 3 41.56 -3.16 -39.30
N ASN A 4 41.41 -4.12 -38.37
CA ASN A 4 40.59 -4.32 -37.15
C ASN A 4 41.31 -5.43 -36.30
N ASN A 5 40.97 -5.80 -35.06
CA ASN A 5 40.00 -5.39 -34.04
C ASN A 5 40.56 -5.79 -32.64
N GLY A 6 39.82 -5.58 -31.54
CA GLY A 6 40.15 -6.13 -30.21
C GLY A 6 38.99 -6.91 -29.56
N GLN A 7 39.30 -7.80 -28.60
CA GLN A 7 38.32 -8.49 -27.75
C GLN A 7 38.65 -8.29 -26.27
N THR A 8 37.74 -7.66 -25.53
CA THR A 8 37.74 -7.58 -24.07
C THR A 8 36.45 -8.17 -23.51
N ALA A 9 36.55 -9.13 -22.59
CA ALA A 9 35.41 -9.82 -22.00
C ALA A 9 34.60 -8.92 -21.02
N PRO A 10 33.27 -9.13 -20.88
CA PRO A 10 32.42 -8.31 -20.03
C PRO A 10 32.39 -8.77 -18.56
N SER A 11 32.34 -7.80 -17.63
CA SER A 11 32.11 -8.02 -16.19
C SER A 11 30.65 -8.36 -15.88
N ALA A 12 30.39 -9.13 -14.82
CA ALA A 12 29.06 -9.67 -14.56
C ALA A 12 28.58 -9.40 -13.13
N ASN A 13 27.55 -8.55 -12.91
CA ASN A 13 26.53 -8.59 -11.83
C ASN A 13 25.31 -7.65 -12.03
N LYS A 14 24.85 -7.38 -13.25
CA LYS A 14 23.41 -7.14 -13.38
C LYS A 14 22.75 -8.42 -12.91
N ARG A 15 21.93 -8.36 -11.84
CA ARG A 15 21.10 -9.49 -11.44
C ARG A 15 20.32 -9.87 -12.68
N ALA A 16 20.62 -11.05 -13.24
CA ALA A 16 20.24 -11.36 -14.61
C ALA A 16 18.73 -11.15 -14.77
N ARG A 17 18.35 -10.37 -15.79
CA ARG A 17 17.01 -10.56 -16.34
C ARG A 17 17.06 -11.95 -16.93
N PHE A 18 16.37 -12.91 -16.32
CA PHE A 18 16.21 -14.24 -16.91
C PHE A 18 15.61 -14.06 -18.30
N LEU A 19 16.47 -14.12 -19.31
CA LEU A 19 16.11 -14.15 -20.71
C LEU A 19 16.36 -15.57 -21.16
N ILE A 20 15.44 -16.14 -21.95
CA ILE A 20 15.46 -17.57 -22.30
C ILE A 20 16.77 -17.98 -23.00
N ARG A 21 17.46 -17.02 -23.63
CA ARG A 21 18.81 -17.15 -24.21
C ARG A 21 19.90 -17.56 -23.22
N ASP A 22 19.70 -17.35 -21.92
CA ASP A 22 20.70 -17.62 -20.87
C ASP A 22 20.70 -19.11 -20.43
N ILE A 23 19.81 -19.95 -20.99
CA ILE A 23 19.63 -21.37 -20.62
C ILE A 23 20.24 -22.34 -21.65
N LEU A 24 20.35 -21.97 -22.93
CA LEU A 24 20.77 -22.88 -24.02
C LEU A 24 21.80 -22.24 -24.98
N PRO A 25 23.10 -22.23 -24.65
CA PRO A 25 24.15 -21.70 -25.53
C PRO A 25 24.49 -22.63 -26.72
N HIS A 26 24.23 -23.94 -26.59
CA HIS A 26 24.87 -24.97 -27.41
C HIS A 26 24.03 -25.50 -28.59
N LEU A 27 22.83 -24.95 -28.85
CA LEU A 27 21.90 -25.47 -29.86
C LEU A 27 21.92 -24.73 -31.22
N PHE A 28 22.89 -23.84 -31.46
CA PHE A 28 22.99 -23.08 -32.71
C PHE A 28 24.08 -23.58 -33.68
N ASN A 29 24.84 -24.60 -33.30
CA ASN A 29 25.78 -25.29 -34.17
C ASN A 29 25.28 -26.71 -34.44
N ASP A 30 24.40 -26.85 -35.43
CA ASP A 30 24.45 -27.96 -36.39
C ASP A 30 23.51 -27.66 -37.55
N VAL A 31 24.10 -27.46 -38.74
CA VAL A 31 23.36 -27.42 -40.00
C VAL A 31 23.44 -28.82 -40.60
N GLN A 32 22.33 -29.58 -40.53
CA GLN A 32 22.13 -30.71 -41.42
C GLN A 32 20.80 -30.60 -42.17
N SER A 33 20.93 -30.63 -43.50
CA SER A 33 19.84 -30.70 -44.46
C SER A 33 19.25 -32.10 -44.51
N GLY A 34 17.92 -32.21 -44.36
CA GLY A 34 17.19 -33.46 -44.60
C GLY A 34 15.77 -33.16 -45.08
N ALA A 35 15.43 -33.57 -46.30
CA ALA A 35 14.09 -33.39 -46.84
C ALA A 35 13.13 -34.45 -46.28
N GLY A 36 11.99 -34.04 -45.72
CA GLY A 36 10.99 -34.96 -45.19
C GLY A 36 9.72 -34.26 -44.68
N ALA A 37 8.57 -34.76 -45.15
CA ALA A 37 7.18 -34.46 -44.79
C ALA A 37 6.91 -33.38 -43.71
N ASN A 38 6.20 -32.30 -44.11
CA ASN A 38 5.69 -31.25 -43.22
C ASN A 38 4.85 -31.83 -42.06
N THR A 39 5.44 -31.82 -40.87
CA THR A 39 4.74 -32.02 -39.59
C THR A 39 5.01 -30.82 -38.71
N LEU A 40 3.97 -30.22 -38.11
CA LEU A 40 4.07 -28.95 -37.34
C LEU A 40 5.11 -28.98 -36.20
N LYS A 41 5.48 -30.17 -35.71
CA LYS A 41 6.54 -30.38 -34.72
C LYS A 41 7.92 -29.87 -35.16
N ASN A 42 8.15 -29.65 -36.46
CA ASN A 42 9.41 -29.14 -36.99
C ASN A 42 9.57 -27.62 -36.83
N TYR A 43 8.51 -26.88 -36.45
CA TYR A 43 8.52 -25.42 -36.39
C TYR A 43 8.50 -24.83 -34.97
N TYR A 44 8.38 -25.66 -33.92
CA TYR A 44 8.53 -25.19 -32.55
C TYR A 44 9.06 -26.27 -31.60
N ARG A 45 9.85 -25.84 -30.62
CA ARG A 45 10.47 -26.68 -29.59
C ARG A 45 10.07 -26.18 -28.22
N GLN A 46 9.44 -27.04 -27.43
CA GLN A 46 9.18 -26.78 -26.01
C GLN A 46 10.50 -26.81 -25.24
N ILE A 47 10.71 -25.84 -24.37
CA ILE A 47 11.94 -25.70 -23.57
C ILE A 47 11.69 -26.20 -22.15
N ASP A 48 10.62 -25.70 -21.50
CA ASP A 48 10.48 -25.74 -20.05
C ASP A 48 9.05 -25.36 -19.62
N TYR A 49 8.62 -25.84 -18.43
CA TYR A 49 7.36 -25.51 -17.77
C TYR A 49 7.60 -25.09 -16.31
N GLU A 50 7.46 -23.80 -16.03
CA GLU A 50 7.52 -23.25 -14.66
C GLU A 50 6.11 -23.12 -14.09
N THR A 51 5.87 -23.66 -12.88
CA THR A 51 4.62 -23.46 -12.13
C THR A 51 4.90 -22.75 -10.81
N ASP A 52 4.48 -21.49 -10.71
CA ASP A 52 4.74 -20.59 -9.58
C ASP A 52 3.46 -20.24 -8.80
N TYR A 53 3.55 -20.22 -7.47
CA TYR A 53 2.51 -19.63 -6.62
C TYR A 53 2.79 -18.15 -6.33
N SER A 54 1.91 -17.26 -6.79
CA SER A 54 2.03 -15.83 -6.49
C SER A 54 1.36 -15.47 -5.16
N SER A 55 2.11 -15.54 -4.06
CA SER A 55 1.63 -15.18 -2.71
C SER A 55 1.05 -13.75 -2.59
N LYS A 56 1.51 -12.82 -3.44
CA LYS A 56 1.03 -11.43 -3.50
C LYS A 56 -0.33 -11.30 -4.19
N PHE A 57 -0.55 -12.07 -5.26
CA PHE A 57 -1.73 -11.93 -6.12
C PHE A 57 -2.75 -13.06 -5.94
N LYS A 58 -2.44 -14.08 -5.12
CA LYS A 58 -3.30 -15.24 -4.82
C LYS A 58 -3.76 -15.95 -6.10
N MET A 59 -2.80 -16.46 -6.85
CA MET A 59 -3.01 -17.17 -8.11
C MET A 59 -1.91 -18.21 -8.30
N MET A 60 -2.26 -19.34 -8.91
CA MET A 60 -1.29 -20.26 -9.50
C MET A 60 -0.99 -19.80 -10.91
N LYS A 61 0.30 -19.75 -11.28
CA LYS A 61 0.77 -19.36 -12.61
C LYS A 61 1.54 -20.51 -13.23
N THR A 62 1.09 -21.03 -14.37
CA THR A 62 1.88 -21.96 -15.19
C THR A 62 2.43 -21.22 -16.40
N THR A 63 3.71 -21.40 -16.69
CA THR A 63 4.42 -20.73 -17.78
C THR A 63 5.06 -21.77 -18.69
N GLY A 64 4.53 -21.93 -19.90
CA GLY A 64 5.14 -22.73 -20.96
C GLY A 64 6.08 -21.90 -21.80
N LYS A 65 7.33 -22.32 -21.95
CA LYS A 65 8.36 -21.65 -22.75
C LYS A 65 8.63 -22.46 -24.02
N PHE A 66 8.53 -21.81 -25.17
CA PHE A 66 8.72 -22.42 -26.49
C PHE A 66 9.66 -21.57 -27.36
N ILE A 67 10.51 -22.22 -28.16
CA ILE A 67 11.20 -21.62 -29.30
C ILE A 67 10.33 -21.90 -30.52
N ILE A 68 10.05 -20.87 -31.33
CA ILE A 68 9.48 -21.00 -32.66
C ILE A 68 10.65 -20.85 -33.64
N GLU A 69 10.82 -21.85 -34.51
CA GLU A 69 11.86 -21.89 -35.54
C GLU A 69 11.39 -21.12 -36.79
N LYS A 70 12.26 -21.00 -37.81
CA LYS A 70 12.00 -20.13 -38.98
C LYS A 70 10.75 -20.58 -39.75
N ILE A 71 9.75 -19.70 -39.86
CA ILE A 71 8.49 -19.98 -40.58
C ILE A 71 8.63 -19.58 -42.07
N PRO A 72 8.37 -20.48 -43.02
CA PRO A 72 8.38 -20.18 -44.45
C PRO A 72 7.00 -19.74 -44.97
N GLY A 73 6.98 -18.90 -46.01
CA GLY A 73 5.78 -18.64 -46.82
C GLY A 73 4.72 -17.76 -46.15
N ASN A 74 3.44 -18.08 -46.42
CA ASN A 74 2.27 -17.33 -45.97
C ASN A 74 2.06 -17.54 -44.45
N PRO A 75 2.49 -16.61 -43.58
CA PRO A 75 2.96 -17.01 -42.26
C PRO A 75 1.91 -16.93 -41.16
N GLU A 76 0.73 -16.37 -41.44
CA GLU A 76 -0.25 -16.02 -40.42
C GLU A 76 -1.06 -17.22 -39.92
N GLU A 77 -1.56 -18.07 -40.82
CA GLU A 77 -2.29 -19.29 -40.46
C GLU A 77 -1.37 -20.30 -39.78
N LEU A 78 -0.16 -20.50 -40.31
CA LEU A 78 0.82 -21.40 -39.71
C LEU A 78 1.30 -20.90 -38.33
N LEU A 79 1.47 -19.58 -38.14
CA LEU A 79 1.78 -19.01 -36.83
C LEU A 79 0.60 -19.12 -35.85
N ARG A 80 -0.65 -18.96 -36.33
CA ARG A 80 -1.86 -19.20 -35.54
C ARG A 80 -1.88 -20.64 -34.99
N GLU A 81 -1.66 -21.63 -35.85
CA GLU A 81 -1.62 -23.05 -35.44
C GLU A 81 -0.50 -23.36 -34.45
N ILE A 82 0.70 -22.81 -34.66
CA ILE A 82 1.83 -23.00 -33.73
C ILE A 82 1.52 -22.39 -32.36
N ILE A 83 0.95 -21.18 -32.32
CA ILE A 83 0.58 -20.51 -31.06
C ILE A 83 -0.56 -21.27 -30.36
N GLN A 84 -1.58 -21.74 -31.09
CA GLN A 84 -2.65 -22.59 -30.57
C GLN A 84 -2.08 -23.84 -29.88
N GLN A 85 -1.19 -24.61 -30.55
CA GLN A 85 -0.58 -25.79 -29.93
C GLN A 85 0.25 -25.48 -28.69
N CYS A 86 0.96 -24.33 -28.67
CA CYS A 86 1.69 -23.89 -27.49
C CYS A 86 0.74 -23.51 -26.33
N MET A 87 -0.41 -22.91 -26.64
CA MET A 87 -1.48 -22.61 -25.68
C MET A 87 -2.08 -23.88 -25.10
N ASP A 88 -2.48 -24.82 -25.96
CA ASP A 88 -3.14 -26.07 -25.58
C ASP A 88 -2.25 -26.91 -24.66
N LYS A 89 -0.97 -27.08 -25.00
CA LYS A 89 -0.01 -27.78 -24.15
C LYS A 89 0.22 -27.08 -22.81
N THR A 90 0.21 -25.75 -22.76
CA THR A 90 0.33 -24.99 -21.51
C THR A 90 -0.94 -25.10 -20.64
N ILE A 91 -2.11 -25.28 -21.26
CA ILE A 91 -3.39 -25.54 -20.59
C ILE A 91 -3.43 -26.99 -20.06
N GLU A 92 -3.01 -27.96 -20.87
CA GLU A 92 -2.90 -29.38 -20.51
C GLU A 92 -1.95 -29.57 -19.31
N GLU A 93 -0.76 -28.96 -19.35
CA GLU A 93 0.19 -28.97 -18.23
C GLU A 93 -0.38 -28.32 -16.96
N ALA A 94 -1.18 -27.26 -17.08
CA ALA A 94 -1.87 -26.67 -15.93
C ALA A 94 -2.90 -27.65 -15.33
N LYS A 95 -3.72 -28.28 -16.18
CA LYS A 95 -4.72 -29.27 -15.78
C LYS A 95 -4.10 -30.52 -15.15
N ASN A 96 -2.99 -31.02 -15.69
CA ASN A 96 -2.20 -32.12 -15.12
C ASN A 96 -1.70 -31.82 -13.70
N LYS A 97 -1.48 -30.53 -13.37
CA LYS A 97 -1.13 -30.03 -12.03
C LYS A 97 -2.35 -29.62 -11.20
N SER A 98 -3.57 -30.01 -11.61
CA SER A 98 -4.85 -29.64 -10.99
C SER A 98 -5.12 -28.12 -10.92
N ILE A 99 -4.55 -27.37 -11.85
CA ILE A 99 -4.75 -25.91 -11.98
C ILE A 99 -5.70 -25.65 -13.14
N GLU A 100 -6.97 -25.38 -12.85
CA GLU A 100 -7.89 -24.84 -13.85
C GLU A 100 -7.43 -23.45 -14.31
N PRO A 101 -7.15 -23.23 -15.62
CA PRO A 101 -6.68 -21.95 -16.12
C PRO A 101 -7.86 -21.08 -16.58
N GLU A 102 -8.04 -19.92 -15.94
CA GLU A 102 -9.11 -18.96 -16.26
C GLU A 102 -8.63 -17.79 -17.12
N CYS A 103 -7.34 -17.48 -17.04
CA CYS A 103 -6.74 -16.32 -17.70
C CYS A 103 -5.43 -16.70 -18.38
N MET A 104 -5.10 -16.02 -19.47
CA MET A 104 -3.88 -16.22 -20.24
C MET A 104 -3.27 -14.88 -20.67
N GLY A 105 -1.94 -14.82 -20.72
CA GLY A 105 -1.18 -13.82 -21.45
C GLY A 105 0.09 -14.45 -22.06
N ALA A 106 0.85 -13.65 -22.81
CA ALA A 106 2.07 -14.14 -23.45
C ALA A 106 3.18 -13.09 -23.44
N LEU A 107 4.43 -13.56 -23.50
CA LEU A 107 5.62 -12.74 -23.69
C LEU A 107 6.38 -13.27 -24.90
N ILE A 108 6.51 -12.47 -25.96
CA ILE A 108 7.25 -12.84 -27.17
C ILE A 108 8.57 -12.07 -27.20
N SER A 109 9.69 -12.80 -27.27
CA SER A 109 11.04 -12.24 -27.19
C SER A 109 11.89 -12.73 -28.38
N SER A 110 12.54 -11.80 -29.07
CA SER A 110 13.37 -12.05 -30.27
C SER A 110 14.62 -11.17 -30.21
N GLN A 111 15.71 -11.60 -30.86
CA GLN A 111 16.95 -10.81 -30.94
C GLN A 111 16.76 -9.48 -31.69
N LEU A 112 15.73 -9.39 -32.56
CA LEU A 112 15.40 -8.17 -33.31
C LEU A 112 14.61 -7.13 -32.49
N LEU A 113 14.16 -7.49 -31.28
CA LEU A 113 13.33 -6.65 -30.42
C LEU A 113 14.15 -5.95 -29.34
N ASP A 114 14.04 -4.62 -29.27
CA ASP A 114 14.68 -3.81 -28.22
C ASP A 114 14.02 -4.01 -26.83
N ASN A 115 12.75 -4.46 -26.81
CA ASN A 115 12.00 -4.88 -25.62
C ASN A 115 11.00 -5.96 -26.03
N ASP A 116 10.76 -6.93 -25.15
CA ASP A 116 9.83 -8.05 -25.36
C ASP A 116 8.39 -7.55 -25.63
N ILE A 117 7.67 -8.24 -26.52
CA ILE A 117 6.24 -7.99 -26.77
C ILE A 117 5.46 -8.60 -25.62
N TRP A 118 5.04 -7.75 -24.68
CA TRP A 118 4.14 -8.13 -23.60
C TRP A 118 2.67 -8.08 -24.04
N ILE A 119 2.02 -9.23 -24.03
CA ILE A 119 0.57 -9.37 -24.20
C ILE A 119 -0.05 -9.45 -22.80
N PRO A 120 -0.97 -8.52 -22.44
CA PRO A 120 -1.54 -8.47 -21.11
C PRO A 120 -2.36 -9.72 -20.80
N ILE A 121 -2.31 -10.16 -19.56
CA ILE A 121 -3.10 -11.31 -19.10
C ILE A 121 -4.60 -10.92 -19.09
N ARG A 122 -5.42 -11.70 -19.78
CA ARG A 122 -6.88 -11.56 -19.91
C ARG A 122 -7.56 -12.90 -19.62
N LYS A 123 -8.90 -12.94 -19.56
CA LYS A 123 -9.64 -14.21 -19.57
C LYS A 123 -9.35 -15.00 -20.85
N ILE A 124 -9.46 -16.31 -20.76
CA ILE A 124 -9.41 -17.18 -21.95
C ILE A 124 -10.79 -17.11 -22.61
N GLU A 125 -10.83 -16.37 -23.73
CA GLU A 125 -11.99 -16.15 -24.60
C GLU A 125 -11.62 -16.59 -26.04
N GLU A 126 -12.60 -16.83 -26.92
CA GLU A 126 -12.35 -17.38 -28.27
C GLU A 126 -11.40 -16.49 -29.12
N ASP A 127 -11.37 -15.19 -28.86
CA ASP A 127 -10.52 -14.19 -29.54
C ASP A 127 -9.08 -14.09 -28.96
N THR A 128 -8.71 -14.93 -27.99
CA THR A 128 -7.41 -14.81 -27.28
C THR A 128 -6.22 -14.87 -28.24
N ILE A 129 -6.29 -15.74 -29.25
CA ILE A 129 -5.24 -15.91 -30.27
C ILE A 129 -5.17 -14.72 -31.22
N ASP A 130 -6.33 -14.19 -31.63
CA ASP A 130 -6.41 -13.01 -32.47
C ASP A 130 -5.78 -11.80 -31.76
N ASN A 131 -6.02 -11.65 -30.46
CA ASN A 131 -5.36 -10.62 -29.65
C ASN A 131 -3.83 -10.78 -29.59
N ILE A 132 -3.32 -12.03 -29.53
CA ILE A 132 -1.88 -12.32 -29.55
C ILE A 132 -1.28 -11.98 -30.93
N LEU A 133 -1.90 -12.46 -32.02
CA LEU A 133 -1.45 -12.28 -33.40
C LEU A 133 -1.49 -10.81 -33.83
N ASN A 134 -2.61 -10.11 -33.60
CA ASN A 134 -2.72 -8.67 -33.88
C ASN A 134 -1.65 -7.88 -33.14
N ARG A 135 -1.34 -8.24 -31.89
CA ARG A 135 -0.30 -7.54 -31.11
C ARG A 135 1.11 -7.82 -31.61
N PHE A 136 1.37 -9.05 -32.08
CA PHE A 136 2.62 -9.43 -32.73
C PHE A 136 2.81 -8.69 -34.06
N GLN A 137 1.79 -8.68 -34.93
CA GLN A 137 1.79 -7.99 -36.22
C GLN A 137 2.02 -6.49 -36.09
N LEU A 138 1.31 -5.81 -35.17
CA LEU A 138 1.49 -4.37 -34.91
C LEU A 138 2.95 -4.01 -34.55
N VAL A 139 3.62 -4.87 -33.77
CA VAL A 139 5.04 -4.64 -33.42
C VAL A 139 5.96 -5.01 -34.58
N ALA A 140 5.69 -6.08 -35.31
CA ALA A 140 6.44 -6.48 -36.50
C ALA A 140 6.44 -5.38 -37.57
N GLN A 141 5.28 -4.81 -37.89
CA GLN A 141 5.12 -3.70 -38.83
C GLN A 141 5.88 -2.44 -38.36
N SER A 142 5.94 -2.18 -37.05
CA SER A 142 6.71 -1.04 -36.50
C SER A 142 8.24 -1.20 -36.55
N LYS A 143 8.75 -2.36 -36.99
CA LYS A 143 10.17 -2.73 -36.92
C LYS A 143 10.77 -3.19 -38.25
N ILE A 144 10.09 -2.93 -39.38
CA ILE A 144 10.49 -3.36 -40.73
C ILE A 144 11.97 -3.04 -41.06
N GLU A 145 12.50 -1.91 -40.59
CA GLU A 145 13.92 -1.50 -40.77
C GLU A 145 14.95 -2.48 -40.18
N LYS A 146 14.58 -3.35 -39.23
CA LYS A 146 15.46 -4.35 -38.61
C LYS A 146 15.28 -5.78 -39.16
N GLY A 147 14.42 -5.97 -40.16
CA GLY A 147 14.11 -7.28 -40.74
C GLY A 147 12.86 -7.95 -40.16
N SER A 148 12.40 -9.02 -40.83
CA SER A 148 11.16 -9.72 -40.47
C SER A 148 11.33 -10.64 -39.25
N LEU A 149 10.53 -10.41 -38.21
CA LEU A 149 10.45 -11.26 -37.00
C LEU A 149 10.07 -12.72 -37.30
N ILE A 150 9.44 -12.98 -38.45
CA ILE A 150 8.97 -14.31 -38.88
C ILE A 150 10.11 -15.10 -39.56
N GLY A 151 11.08 -14.39 -40.15
CA GLY A 151 12.21 -14.98 -40.86
C GLY A 151 13.37 -15.45 -39.98
N GLN A 152 13.27 -15.29 -38.65
CA GLN A 152 14.27 -15.68 -37.66
C GLN A 152 13.59 -16.38 -36.47
N PRO A 153 14.29 -17.28 -35.75
CA PRO A 153 13.73 -17.93 -34.57
C PRO A 153 13.46 -16.92 -33.45
N PHE A 154 12.33 -17.10 -32.76
CA PHE A 154 11.95 -16.29 -31.61
C PHE A 154 11.34 -17.16 -30.51
N THR A 155 11.21 -16.59 -29.31
CA THR A 155 10.71 -17.31 -28.13
C THR A 155 9.35 -16.78 -27.71
N ILE A 156 8.45 -17.68 -27.33
CA ILE A 156 7.15 -17.35 -26.73
C ILE A 156 7.04 -18.02 -25.36
N ALA A 157 6.72 -17.22 -24.35
CA ALA A 157 6.40 -17.69 -23.01
C ALA A 157 4.91 -17.44 -22.74
N ILE A 158 4.11 -18.50 -22.79
CA ILE A 158 2.66 -18.47 -22.55
C ILE A 158 2.42 -18.64 -21.07
N GLN A 159 1.58 -17.79 -20.49
CA GLN A 159 1.33 -17.72 -19.05
C GLN A 159 -0.16 -17.93 -18.79
N THR A 160 -0.53 -19.09 -18.24
CA THR A 160 -1.87 -19.36 -17.73
C THR A 160 -1.95 -19.03 -16.25
N LEU A 161 -3.10 -18.50 -15.81
CA LEU A 161 -3.42 -18.25 -14.40
C LEU A 161 -4.66 -19.04 -13.97
N GLY A 162 -4.52 -19.76 -12.88
CA GLY A 162 -5.64 -20.28 -12.11
C GLY A 162 -5.96 -19.39 -10.90
N ILE A 163 -7.20 -18.89 -10.83
CA ILE A 163 -7.67 -17.99 -9.77
C ILE A 163 -8.61 -18.75 -8.81
N SER A 164 -9.37 -19.69 -9.33
CA SER A 164 -10.28 -20.62 -8.67
C SER A 164 -9.57 -21.86 -8.12
N SER A 165 -8.54 -22.35 -8.82
CA SER A 165 -7.60 -23.41 -8.43
C SER A 165 -6.58 -22.96 -7.38
N LEU A 166 -6.97 -21.99 -6.55
CA LEU A 166 -6.28 -21.60 -5.34
C LEU A 166 -6.20 -22.76 -4.34
N PRO A 167 -5.06 -22.96 -3.65
CA PRO A 167 -5.10 -23.50 -2.30
C PRO A 167 -6.06 -22.62 -1.49
N ARG A 168 -7.19 -23.18 -1.06
CA ARG A 168 -8.23 -22.44 -0.35
C ARG A 168 -7.63 -21.84 0.92
N THR A 169 -7.48 -20.51 0.90
CA THR A 169 -6.92 -19.69 1.99
C THR A 169 -5.48 -20.00 2.38
N LYS A 170 -4.89 -19.16 3.25
CA LYS A 170 -3.63 -19.51 3.90
C LYS A 170 -3.93 -20.67 4.82
N SER A 171 -3.46 -21.87 4.51
CA SER A 171 -3.75 -23.04 5.31
C SER A 171 -3.25 -22.84 6.73
N ILE A 172 -4.17 -22.87 7.71
CA ILE A 172 -3.82 -22.74 9.12
C ILE A 172 -3.90 -24.14 9.69
N ARG A 173 -2.80 -24.88 9.55
CA ARG A 173 -2.73 -26.31 9.89
C ARG A 173 -1.88 -26.56 11.13
N GLY A 174 -2.20 -27.67 11.79
CA GLY A 174 -1.60 -28.12 13.03
C GLY A 174 -0.98 -29.52 12.91
N ARG A 175 0.15 -29.72 13.60
CA ARG A 175 0.84 -31.00 13.80
C ARG A 175 1.19 -31.18 15.29
N ALA A 176 1.64 -32.38 15.65
CA ALA A 176 2.10 -32.67 17.01
C ALA A 176 3.27 -31.74 17.42
N PRO A 177 3.42 -31.41 18.72
CA PRO A 177 4.48 -30.53 19.19
C PRO A 177 5.88 -31.07 18.84
N GLN A 178 6.70 -30.28 18.13
CA GLN A 178 8.13 -30.58 18.01
C GLN A 178 8.88 -29.96 19.20
N ALA A 179 9.87 -30.68 19.73
CA ALA A 179 10.68 -30.27 20.87
C ALA A 179 11.68 -29.15 20.52
N THR A 180 11.16 -27.95 20.22
CA THR A 180 11.93 -26.70 20.19
C THR A 180 11.15 -25.59 20.88
N THR A 181 11.78 -24.97 21.86
CA THR A 181 11.20 -23.94 22.74
C THR A 181 10.88 -22.66 21.98
N SER A 182 9.60 -22.38 21.74
CA SER A 182 9.16 -21.02 21.48
C SER A 182 9.32 -20.20 22.76
N ASN A 183 10.29 -19.28 22.76
CA ASN A 183 10.48 -18.29 23.83
C ASN A 183 9.36 -17.24 23.79
N LEU A 184 8.13 -17.65 24.12
CA LEU A 184 7.05 -16.73 24.43
C LEU A 184 7.22 -16.29 25.89
N GLU A 185 7.54 -15.01 26.10
CA GLU A 185 7.87 -14.42 27.42
C GLU A 185 6.73 -14.51 28.47
N ASN A 186 5.54 -15.02 28.12
CA ASN A 186 4.38 -15.12 29.00
C ASN A 186 3.63 -16.47 28.85
N SER A 187 4.33 -17.59 29.06
CA SER A 187 3.76 -18.95 29.07
C SER A 187 2.54 -19.14 30.00
N SER A 188 2.41 -18.31 31.03
CA SER A 188 1.28 -18.27 31.98
C SER A 188 -0.07 -17.93 31.33
N CYS A 189 -0.06 -17.23 30.20
CA CYS A 189 -1.26 -16.77 29.51
C CYS A 189 -1.90 -17.80 28.57
N LEU A 190 -1.22 -18.93 28.33
CA LEU A 190 -1.67 -19.99 27.42
C LEU A 190 -2.29 -21.18 28.18
N ILE A 191 -3.21 -21.88 27.52
CA ILE A 191 -3.57 -23.27 27.79
C ILE A 191 -2.69 -24.09 26.84
N LYS A 192 -1.55 -24.58 27.34
CA LYS A 192 -0.64 -25.38 26.53
C LYS A 192 -1.29 -26.69 26.12
N ILE A 193 -1.22 -27.02 24.83
CA ILE A 193 -1.73 -28.28 24.29
C ILE A 193 -0.56 -29.25 24.11
N ASP A 194 -0.72 -30.47 24.63
CA ASP A 194 0.29 -31.53 24.60
C ASP A 194 -0.39 -32.86 24.24
N ASN A 195 -0.66 -32.99 22.93
CA ASN A 195 -1.33 -34.13 22.32
C ASN A 195 -0.36 -34.92 21.41
N PRO A 196 -0.40 -36.26 21.42
CA PRO A 196 0.56 -37.09 20.67
C PRO A 196 0.25 -37.21 19.17
N ASN A 197 -0.85 -36.63 18.69
CA ASN A 197 -1.36 -36.78 17.32
C ASN A 197 -1.49 -35.43 16.60
N ASN A 198 -2.00 -35.44 15.38
CA ASN A 198 -2.20 -34.24 14.56
C ASN A 198 -3.46 -33.42 14.92
N LEU A 199 -4.28 -33.89 15.87
CA LEU A 199 -5.57 -33.28 16.25
C LEU A 199 -5.45 -32.00 17.09
N CYS A 200 -4.29 -31.36 17.19
CA CYS A 200 -4.02 -30.24 18.10
C CYS A 200 -5.02 -29.07 17.95
N LEU A 201 -5.58 -28.85 16.75
CA LEU A 201 -6.68 -27.91 16.51
C LEU A 201 -7.91 -28.21 17.38
N PHE A 202 -8.34 -29.47 17.43
CA PHE A 202 -9.54 -29.90 18.16
C PHE A 202 -9.30 -29.95 19.67
N TYR A 203 -8.10 -30.35 20.11
CA TYR A 203 -7.68 -30.20 21.50
C TYR A 203 -7.70 -28.73 21.92
N ALA A 204 -7.12 -27.83 21.13
CA ALA A 204 -7.13 -26.39 21.40
C ALA A 204 -8.56 -25.83 21.45
N LEU A 205 -9.43 -26.22 20.53
CA LEU A 205 -10.84 -25.86 20.50
C LEU A 205 -11.58 -26.33 21.76
N GLU A 206 -11.63 -27.64 22.02
CA GLU A 206 -12.48 -28.24 23.06
C GLU A 206 -12.01 -27.92 24.48
N ILE A 207 -10.70 -27.92 24.71
CA ILE A 207 -10.13 -27.57 26.02
C ILE A 207 -10.34 -26.07 26.31
N THR A 208 -10.20 -25.21 25.31
CA THR A 208 -10.48 -23.76 25.45
C THR A 208 -11.98 -23.50 25.64
N ARG A 209 -12.86 -24.29 25.00
CA ARG A 209 -14.31 -24.26 25.24
C ARG A 209 -14.62 -24.55 26.71
N LYS A 210 -14.18 -25.68 27.25
CA LYS A 210 -14.40 -26.07 28.65
C LYS A 210 -13.84 -25.05 29.65
N TYR A 211 -12.74 -24.37 29.30
CA TYR A 211 -12.18 -23.28 30.11
C TYR A 211 -13.12 -22.07 30.20
N PHE A 212 -13.69 -21.62 29.07
CA PHE A 212 -14.55 -20.42 29.05
C PHE A 212 -16.01 -20.69 29.44
N THR A 213 -16.57 -21.86 29.12
CA THR A 213 -17.93 -22.25 29.56
C THR A 213 -17.99 -22.56 31.06
N LYS A 214 -16.84 -22.90 31.67
CA LYS A 214 -16.72 -23.39 33.05
C LYS A 214 -17.55 -24.66 33.32
N GLU A 215 -17.74 -25.49 32.29
CA GLU A 215 -18.44 -26.79 32.36
C GLU A 215 -17.90 -27.71 33.48
N LEU A 216 -16.60 -27.63 33.76
CA LEU A 216 -15.94 -28.39 34.83
C LEU A 216 -16.08 -27.75 36.22
N GLY A 217 -16.79 -26.63 36.37
CA GLY A 217 -17.03 -25.93 37.62
C GLY A 217 -15.78 -25.25 38.20
N ALA A 218 -15.29 -25.76 39.33
CA ALA A 218 -14.18 -25.16 40.07
C ALA A 218 -12.84 -25.22 39.32
N ARG A 219 -11.97 -24.22 39.52
CA ARG A 219 -10.69 -24.10 38.80
C ARG A 219 -9.77 -25.32 38.95
N TRP A 220 -9.81 -26.02 40.08
CA TRP A 220 -9.01 -27.22 40.33
C TRP A 220 -9.46 -28.41 39.47
N ASN A 221 -10.74 -28.52 39.12
CA ASN A 221 -11.24 -29.54 38.18
C ASN A 221 -10.64 -29.35 36.79
N PHE A 222 -10.49 -28.11 36.32
CA PHE A 222 -9.82 -27.81 35.07
C PHE A 222 -8.33 -28.21 35.12
N THR A 223 -7.63 -27.95 36.24
CA THR A 223 -6.24 -28.42 36.42
C THR A 223 -6.13 -29.94 36.38
N ARG A 224 -7.03 -30.66 37.08
CA ARG A 224 -7.09 -32.13 37.05
C ARG A 224 -7.42 -32.68 35.66
N TYR A 225 -8.29 -31.99 34.93
CA TYR A 225 -8.61 -32.32 33.54
C TYR A 225 -7.40 -32.14 32.60
N MET A 226 -6.64 -31.04 32.74
CA MET A 226 -5.39 -30.83 31.98
C MET A 226 -4.32 -31.92 32.22
N GLN A 227 -4.36 -32.61 33.37
CA GLN A 227 -3.48 -33.75 33.67
C GLN A 227 -4.00 -35.08 33.08
N ASN A 228 -5.31 -35.20 32.82
CA ASN A 228 -5.92 -36.43 32.32
C ASN A 228 -5.97 -36.45 30.78
N LYS A 229 -4.85 -36.84 30.15
CA LYS A 229 -4.73 -36.98 28.69
C LYS A 229 -5.77 -37.94 28.08
N LYS A 230 -6.13 -39.02 28.78
CA LYS A 230 -7.14 -39.99 28.31
C LYS A 230 -8.51 -39.31 28.14
N ARG A 231 -8.98 -38.57 29.15
CA ARG A 231 -10.26 -37.87 29.09
C ARG A 231 -10.28 -36.75 28.04
N GLN A 232 -9.18 -36.03 27.86
CA GLN A 232 -9.06 -35.03 26.77
C GLN A 232 -9.20 -35.68 25.39
N MET A 233 -8.60 -36.87 25.22
CA MET A 233 -8.68 -37.64 23.98
C MET A 233 -10.10 -38.16 23.73
N GLU A 234 -10.78 -38.67 24.76
CA GLU A 234 -12.19 -39.10 24.71
C GLU A 234 -13.12 -37.94 24.31
N ASP A 235 -13.02 -36.78 24.99
CA ASP A 235 -13.80 -35.58 24.68
C ASP A 235 -13.58 -35.08 23.22
N VAL A 236 -12.33 -35.18 22.70
CA VAL A 236 -12.00 -34.79 21.32
C VAL A 236 -12.53 -35.80 20.29
N PHE A 237 -12.47 -37.11 20.57
CA PHE A 237 -13.06 -38.10 19.67
C PHE A 237 -14.59 -38.05 19.65
N GLU A 238 -15.25 -37.77 20.79
CA GLU A 238 -16.69 -37.49 20.83
C GLU A 238 -17.04 -36.29 19.95
N LEU A 239 -16.26 -35.20 20.04
CA LEU A 239 -16.45 -34.01 19.20
C LEU A 239 -16.33 -34.35 17.71
N LEU A 240 -15.28 -35.07 17.30
CA LEU A 240 -15.05 -35.44 15.90
C LEU A 240 -16.17 -36.33 15.35
N ASN A 241 -16.58 -37.35 16.11
CA ASN A 241 -17.67 -38.24 15.74
C ASN A 241 -19.00 -37.49 15.61
N THR A 242 -19.35 -36.65 16.59
CA THR A 242 -20.63 -35.94 16.61
C THR A 242 -20.69 -34.85 15.54
N ALA A 243 -19.58 -34.18 15.25
CA ALA A 243 -19.45 -33.19 14.17
C ALA A 243 -19.23 -33.82 12.78
N ARG A 244 -19.18 -35.16 12.68
CA ARG A 244 -18.93 -35.92 11.44
C ARG A 244 -17.63 -35.54 10.72
N ILE A 245 -16.57 -35.27 11.47
CA ILE A 245 -15.26 -34.90 10.96
C ILE A 245 -14.42 -36.16 10.73
N PRO A 246 -13.85 -36.39 9.53
CA PRO A 246 -12.98 -37.54 9.27
C PRO A 246 -11.75 -37.53 10.19
N GLN A 247 -11.39 -38.69 10.77
CA GLN A 247 -10.28 -38.80 11.72
C GLN A 247 -8.94 -39.20 11.09
N ASN A 248 -8.95 -39.63 9.82
CA ASN A 248 -7.83 -40.21 9.09
C ASN A 248 -7.04 -39.21 8.23
N LEU A 249 -7.31 -37.90 8.36
CA LEU A 249 -6.59 -36.87 7.62
C LEU A 249 -5.19 -36.65 8.23
N LEU A 250 -4.20 -36.38 7.38
CA LEU A 250 -2.82 -36.09 7.80
C LEU A 250 -2.66 -34.74 8.51
N GLU A 251 -3.48 -33.75 8.13
CA GLU A 251 -3.51 -32.41 8.71
C GLU A 251 -4.93 -31.87 8.70
N TYR A 252 -5.24 -30.95 9.62
CA TYR A 252 -6.55 -30.29 9.71
C TYR A 252 -6.40 -28.78 9.56
N ASP A 253 -7.12 -28.20 8.61
CA ASP A 253 -7.13 -26.76 8.36
C ASP A 253 -8.18 -26.04 9.20
N ALA A 254 -7.76 -25.04 9.97
CA ALA A 254 -8.68 -24.29 10.79
C ALA A 254 -9.71 -23.50 9.98
N VAL A 255 -9.44 -23.16 8.71
CA VAL A 255 -10.45 -22.49 7.87
C VAL A 255 -11.58 -23.44 7.46
N GLU A 256 -11.29 -24.74 7.33
CA GLU A 256 -12.24 -25.77 6.93
C GLU A 256 -13.01 -26.33 8.13
N PHE A 257 -12.31 -26.70 9.20
CA PHE A 257 -12.92 -27.46 10.31
C PHE A 257 -13.46 -26.60 11.46
N VAL A 258 -12.96 -25.36 11.66
CA VAL A 258 -13.52 -24.48 12.70
C VAL A 258 -14.98 -24.12 12.43
N PRO A 259 -15.43 -23.79 11.19
CA PRO A 259 -16.85 -23.59 10.90
C PRO A 259 -17.73 -24.73 11.38
N THR A 260 -17.42 -25.96 10.97
CA THR A 260 -18.15 -27.18 11.34
C THR A 260 -18.27 -27.35 12.86
N VAL A 261 -17.17 -27.16 13.60
CA VAL A 261 -17.16 -27.26 15.07
C VAL A 261 -17.95 -26.14 15.74
N VAL A 262 -17.80 -24.90 15.28
CA VAL A 262 -18.44 -23.72 15.88
C VAL A 262 -19.94 -23.71 15.65
N ASP A 263 -20.40 -24.11 14.46
CA ASP A 263 -21.83 -24.21 14.16
C ASP A 263 -22.48 -25.38 14.89
N PHE A 264 -21.79 -26.53 14.97
CA PHE A 264 -22.21 -27.64 15.83
C PHE A 264 -22.38 -27.18 17.29
N TRP A 265 -21.42 -26.46 17.87
CA TRP A 265 -21.54 -25.95 19.24
C TRP A 265 -22.64 -24.89 19.39
N ASN A 266 -22.77 -23.96 18.44
CA ASN A 266 -23.83 -22.95 18.46
C ASN A 266 -25.22 -23.59 18.42
N ASN A 267 -25.38 -24.74 17.74
CA ASN A 267 -26.61 -25.52 17.76
C ASN A 267 -26.76 -26.32 19.08
N LYS A 268 -25.76 -27.13 19.47
CA LYS A 268 -25.80 -28.00 20.67
C LYS A 268 -26.01 -27.24 21.98
N TYR A 269 -25.54 -26.00 22.07
CA TYR A 269 -25.58 -25.20 23.31
C TYR A 269 -26.45 -23.93 23.20
N ASN A 270 -27.30 -23.81 22.16
CA ASN A 270 -28.19 -22.67 21.97
C ASN A 270 -29.11 -22.46 23.19
N ASP A 271 -29.69 -23.55 23.71
CA ASP A 271 -30.65 -23.54 24.81
C ASP A 271 -30.00 -23.19 26.16
N ALA A 272 -28.72 -23.53 26.32
CA ALA A 272 -27.88 -23.05 27.43
C ALA A 272 -27.45 -21.57 27.27
N GLY A 273 -27.87 -20.91 26.18
CA GLY A 273 -27.57 -19.51 25.90
C GLY A 273 -26.14 -19.24 25.43
N PHE A 274 -25.33 -20.26 25.13
CA PHE A 274 -23.96 -20.07 24.67
C PHE A 274 -23.89 -19.77 23.17
N LYS A 275 -23.15 -18.71 22.82
CA LYS A 275 -22.90 -18.27 21.45
C LYS A 275 -21.41 -18.10 21.27
N PHE A 276 -20.81 -18.99 20.47
CA PHE A 276 -19.38 -19.11 20.28
C PHE A 276 -18.91 -18.31 19.06
N LYS A 277 -17.74 -17.67 19.21
CA LYS A 277 -16.93 -17.17 18.09
C LYS A 277 -15.46 -17.46 18.34
N VAL A 278 -14.82 -18.12 17.39
CA VAL A 278 -13.39 -18.46 17.44
C VAL A 278 -12.55 -17.31 16.91
N PHE A 279 -11.42 -17.06 17.55
CA PHE A 279 -10.41 -16.07 17.19
C PHE A 279 -9.02 -16.74 17.22
N ILE A 280 -8.40 -16.92 16.06
CA ILE A 280 -7.06 -17.52 15.93
C ILE A 280 -6.03 -16.40 15.76
N PHE A 281 -5.10 -16.28 16.69
CA PHE A 281 -3.97 -15.36 16.64
C PHE A 281 -2.71 -16.07 16.14
N GLY A 282 -1.70 -15.32 15.69
CA GLY A 282 -0.33 -15.80 15.56
C GLY A 282 0.63 -15.00 16.44
N ASN A 283 1.89 -15.42 16.43
CA ASN A 283 2.96 -14.90 17.27
C ASN A 283 2.97 -13.36 17.38
N ASP A 284 2.97 -12.67 16.24
CA ASP A 284 3.19 -11.21 16.16
C ASP A 284 1.95 -10.42 15.74
N SER A 285 0.76 -11.04 15.78
CA SER A 285 -0.47 -10.44 15.24
C SER A 285 -1.32 -9.77 16.32
N GLU A 286 -1.41 -8.43 16.32
CA GLU A 286 -2.33 -7.69 17.21
C GLU A 286 -3.82 -8.01 16.94
N LYS A 287 -4.13 -8.50 15.75
CA LYS A 287 -5.44 -8.93 15.29
C LYS A 287 -5.45 -10.43 15.02
N PRO A 288 -6.60 -11.12 15.13
CA PRO A 288 -6.72 -12.51 14.70
C PRO A 288 -6.35 -12.67 13.20
N LYS A 289 -5.65 -13.76 12.88
CA LYS A 289 -5.42 -14.26 11.52
C LYS A 289 -6.71 -14.79 10.89
N PHE A 290 -7.60 -15.37 11.71
CA PHE A 290 -8.86 -15.97 11.30
C PHE A 290 -9.90 -15.83 12.42
N THR A 291 -11.17 -15.63 12.03
CA THR A 291 -12.30 -15.55 12.96
C THR A 291 -13.54 -16.20 12.34
N TYR A 292 -14.29 -16.97 13.13
CA TYR A 292 -15.55 -17.57 12.67
C TYR A 292 -16.56 -17.72 13.82
N GLY A 293 -17.84 -17.51 13.55
CA GLY A 293 -18.95 -17.67 14.51
C GLY A 293 -19.84 -16.44 14.64
N ASN A 294 -20.80 -16.51 15.57
CA ASN A 294 -21.92 -15.57 15.67
C ASN A 294 -21.45 -14.12 15.99
N GLU A 295 -21.99 -13.10 15.31
CA GLU A 295 -21.67 -11.69 15.58
C GLU A 295 -22.07 -11.22 17.00
N ASN A 296 -23.11 -11.84 17.57
CA ASN A 296 -23.60 -11.58 18.92
C ASN A 296 -23.10 -12.66 19.92
N PHE A 297 -21.87 -13.14 19.74
CA PHE A 297 -21.23 -14.12 20.62
C PHE A 297 -21.11 -13.62 22.08
N ASN A 298 -21.24 -14.54 23.02
CA ASN A 298 -20.90 -14.31 24.43
C ASN A 298 -19.63 -15.04 24.88
N ILE A 299 -19.27 -16.14 24.22
CA ILE A 299 -18.05 -16.93 24.48
C ILE A 299 -17.02 -16.75 23.34
N PRO A 300 -15.96 -15.94 23.52
CA PRO A 300 -14.83 -15.89 22.60
C PRO A 300 -13.88 -17.06 22.84
N ILE A 301 -13.75 -17.97 21.88
CA ILE A 301 -12.79 -19.07 21.91
C ILE A 301 -11.49 -18.59 21.28
N THR A 302 -10.44 -18.46 22.07
CA THR A 302 -9.18 -17.82 21.65
C THR A 302 -8.04 -18.81 21.55
N ILE A 303 -7.46 -18.94 20.36
CA ILE A 303 -6.43 -19.92 20.02
C ILE A 303 -5.19 -19.19 19.45
N LEU A 304 -4.00 -19.68 19.75
CA LEU A 304 -2.72 -19.24 19.20
C LEU A 304 -2.23 -20.28 18.17
N HIS A 305 -1.82 -19.82 16.99
CA HIS A 305 -1.18 -20.62 15.96
C HIS A 305 0.29 -20.23 15.74
N THR A 306 1.19 -21.10 16.16
CA THR A 306 2.66 -20.93 16.13
C THR A 306 3.34 -22.24 15.75
N ASN A 307 4.34 -22.20 14.87
CA ASN A 307 5.16 -23.37 14.45
C ASN A 307 4.35 -24.60 13.98
N ASN A 308 3.22 -24.36 13.32
CA ASN A 308 2.21 -25.36 12.95
C ASN A 308 1.67 -26.13 14.17
N HIS A 309 1.45 -25.46 15.29
CA HIS A 309 0.78 -26.00 16.47
C HIS A 309 -0.30 -25.02 16.97
N PHE A 310 -1.29 -25.55 17.70
CA PHE A 310 -2.41 -24.78 18.23
C PHE A 310 -2.45 -24.85 19.76
N ASP A 311 -2.28 -23.71 20.42
CA ASP A 311 -2.45 -23.56 21.87
C ASP A 311 -3.74 -22.79 22.18
N GLY A 312 -4.38 -23.09 23.31
CA GLY A 312 -5.45 -22.23 23.83
C GLY A 312 -4.88 -20.94 24.46
N ILE A 313 -5.64 -19.86 24.45
CA ILE A 313 -5.26 -18.60 25.12
C ILE A 313 -6.23 -18.34 26.27
N LYS A 314 -5.73 -18.18 27.50
CA LYS A 314 -6.53 -17.84 28.69
C LYS A 314 -6.87 -16.35 28.73
N ASN A 315 -5.91 -15.51 28.34
CA ASN A 315 -6.04 -14.06 28.35
C ASN A 315 -5.22 -13.44 27.21
N VAL A 316 -5.89 -13.12 26.10
CA VAL A 316 -5.31 -12.44 24.93
C VAL A 316 -4.65 -11.10 25.30
N GLY A 317 -5.17 -10.40 26.31
CA GLY A 317 -4.53 -9.17 26.80
C GLY A 317 -3.13 -9.41 27.35
N GLY A 318 -2.88 -10.54 28.02
CA GLY A 318 -1.59 -10.89 28.60
C GLY A 318 -0.49 -11.15 27.56
N MET A 319 -0.84 -11.59 26.34
CA MET A 319 0.10 -11.71 25.22
C MET A 319 0.71 -10.36 24.82
N PHE A 320 0.02 -9.25 25.09
CA PHE A 320 0.46 -7.88 24.80
C PHE A 320 1.06 -7.17 26.02
N GLY A 321 1.37 -7.92 27.09
CA GLY A 321 2.01 -7.43 28.31
C GLY A 321 1.07 -7.16 29.49
N LEU A 322 1.68 -6.86 30.64
CA LEU A 322 0.98 -6.71 31.92
C LEU A 322 -0.11 -5.63 31.88
N ARG A 323 -1.28 -5.97 32.44
CA ARG A 323 -2.47 -5.11 32.57
C ARG A 323 -3.07 -4.61 31.24
N VAL A 324 -2.68 -5.20 30.11
CA VAL A 324 -3.38 -5.00 28.83
C VAL A 324 -4.63 -5.89 28.78
N LYS A 325 -5.70 -5.36 28.20
CA LYS A 325 -6.97 -6.04 27.93
C LYS A 325 -7.25 -6.02 26.43
N TYR A 326 -8.05 -6.97 25.95
CA TYR A 326 -8.44 -7.07 24.55
C TYR A 326 -9.96 -6.96 24.40
N CYS A 327 -10.42 -6.28 23.35
CA CYS A 327 -11.84 -6.25 22.98
C CYS A 327 -12.04 -7.02 21.68
N PHE A 328 -12.75 -8.14 21.75
CA PHE A 328 -13.02 -9.01 20.62
C PHE A 328 -13.94 -8.38 19.57
N THR A 329 -14.86 -7.51 19.99
CA THR A 329 -15.87 -6.89 19.11
C THR A 329 -15.35 -5.76 18.23
N CYS A 330 -14.22 -5.13 18.61
CA CYS A 330 -13.57 -4.11 17.78
C CYS A 330 -12.09 -4.41 17.49
N GLU A 331 -11.62 -5.61 17.86
CA GLU A 331 -10.26 -6.13 17.67
C GLU A 331 -9.16 -5.14 18.08
N LYS A 332 -9.25 -4.62 19.31
CA LYS A 332 -8.27 -3.66 19.85
C LYS A 332 -7.86 -3.98 21.29
N LYS A 333 -6.56 -3.86 21.53
CA LYS A 333 -5.98 -3.81 22.88
C LYS A 333 -6.20 -2.44 23.55
N PHE A 334 -6.39 -2.43 24.87
CA PHE A 334 -6.55 -1.23 25.69
C PHE A 334 -6.06 -1.51 27.13
N ARG A 335 -5.63 -0.47 27.88
CA ARG A 335 -5.20 -0.64 29.27
C ARG A 335 -6.32 -0.30 30.26
N LYS A 336 -7.05 0.79 30.01
CA LYS A 336 -8.18 1.24 30.84
C LYS A 336 -9.44 1.36 29.99
N SER A 337 -10.60 0.94 30.50
CA SER A 337 -11.88 1.04 29.77
C SER A 337 -12.21 2.48 29.30
N LYS A 338 -11.67 3.47 30.03
CA LYS A 338 -11.72 4.93 29.75
C LYS A 338 -10.95 5.40 28.51
N GLU A 339 -10.18 4.51 27.87
CA GLU A 339 -9.41 4.74 26.64
C GLU A 339 -10.11 4.14 25.40
N HIS A 340 -11.18 3.37 25.60
CA HIS A 340 -11.85 2.62 24.56
C HIS A 340 -12.77 3.50 23.69
N ASP A 341 -13.04 3.07 22.44
CA ASP A 341 -13.93 3.81 21.54
C ASP A 341 -15.38 3.75 22.03
N LEU A 342 -16.00 4.93 22.20
CA LEU A 342 -17.38 5.09 22.66
C LEU A 342 -18.44 4.55 21.68
N ARG A 343 -18.01 4.15 20.48
CA ARG A 343 -18.83 3.51 19.44
C ARG A 343 -18.77 1.98 19.46
N CYS A 344 -17.94 1.37 20.31
CA CYS A 344 -17.90 -0.10 20.42
C CYS A 344 -19.23 -0.63 20.97
N LYS A 345 -19.82 -1.63 20.29
CA LYS A 345 -21.09 -2.25 20.69
C LYS A 345 -21.00 -2.85 22.11
N SER A 346 -19.88 -3.50 22.42
CA SER A 346 -19.57 -4.14 23.69
C SER A 346 -19.15 -3.18 24.81
N LEU A 347 -19.33 -1.87 24.65
CA LEU A 347 -19.16 -0.87 25.70
C LEU A 347 -20.53 -0.43 26.22
N CYS A 348 -20.80 -0.62 27.51
CA CYS A 348 -21.94 0.03 28.13
C CYS A 348 -21.68 1.54 28.30
N ARG A 349 -22.38 2.38 27.51
CA ARG A 349 -22.28 3.86 27.56
C ARG A 349 -22.67 4.48 28.91
N PHE A 350 -23.43 3.74 29.74
CA PHE A 350 -23.86 4.17 31.07
C PHE A 350 -22.76 3.94 32.13
N CYS A 351 -22.39 2.69 32.40
CA CYS A 351 -21.38 2.37 33.43
C CYS A 351 -19.92 2.38 32.95
N GLY A 352 -19.65 2.31 31.64
CA GLY A 352 -18.29 2.32 31.08
C GLY A 352 -17.56 0.97 31.11
N ARG A 353 -18.25 -0.12 31.49
CA ARG A 353 -17.72 -1.49 31.38
C ARG A 353 -17.72 -1.99 29.93
N ILE A 354 -16.76 -2.85 29.63
CA ILE A 354 -16.57 -3.48 28.32
C ILE A 354 -16.66 -5.00 28.53
N GLY A 355 -17.46 -5.68 27.72
CA GLY A 355 -17.68 -7.13 27.79
C GLY A 355 -18.65 -7.60 26.71
N SER A 356 -18.67 -8.91 26.42
CA SER A 356 -19.65 -9.50 25.52
C SER A 356 -21.07 -9.48 26.10
N ASP A 357 -21.20 -9.36 27.42
CA ASP A 357 -22.42 -9.16 28.19
C ASP A 357 -22.92 -7.69 28.20
N ARG A 358 -22.49 -6.85 27.25
CA ARG A 358 -22.78 -5.41 27.20
C ARG A 358 -23.35 -4.99 25.83
N PRO A 359 -24.21 -3.95 25.78
CA PRO A 359 -24.61 -3.03 26.85
C PRO A 359 -25.43 -3.68 27.97
N CYS A 360 -25.37 -3.11 29.20
CA CYS A 360 -26.18 -3.60 30.32
C CYS A 360 -27.67 -3.58 29.97
N VAL A 361 -28.33 -4.73 30.09
CA VAL A 361 -29.78 -4.88 29.90
C VAL A 361 -30.54 -4.31 31.12
N ALA A 362 -31.76 -3.83 30.91
CA ALA A 362 -32.65 -3.41 31.99
C ALA A 362 -33.05 -4.61 32.88
N THR A 363 -33.29 -4.37 34.17
CA THR A 363 -33.64 -5.42 35.14
C THR A 363 -34.85 -4.98 35.97
N GLY A 364 -36.03 -5.50 35.62
CA GLY A 364 -37.30 -5.11 36.24
C GLY A 364 -37.55 -3.61 36.16
N ASP A 365 -38.25 -3.08 37.16
CA ASP A 365 -38.65 -1.67 37.26
C ASP A 365 -37.58 -0.75 37.86
N PHE A 366 -36.33 -1.21 37.97
CA PHE A 366 -35.26 -0.39 38.55
C PHE A 366 -35.04 0.87 37.71
N PHE A 367 -35.23 2.04 38.31
CA PHE A 367 -34.92 3.33 37.69
C PHE A 367 -34.21 4.26 38.68
N LYS A 368 -32.97 4.66 38.38
CA LYS A 368 -32.26 5.73 39.12
C LYS A 368 -31.58 6.72 38.17
N LYS A 369 -31.74 8.01 38.43
CA LYS A 369 -30.96 9.10 37.80
C LYS A 369 -29.71 9.35 38.63
N CYS A 370 -28.58 9.67 37.98
CA CYS A 370 -27.40 10.22 38.64
C CYS A 370 -27.37 11.73 38.48
N ASP A 371 -27.32 12.47 39.58
CA ASP A 371 -27.40 13.93 39.59
C ASP A 371 -26.14 14.60 39.01
N GLU A 372 -24.96 14.03 39.23
CA GLU A 372 -23.70 14.56 38.72
C GLU A 372 -23.59 14.53 37.18
N CYS A 373 -24.17 13.53 36.50
CA CYS A 373 -24.01 13.31 35.05
C CYS A 373 -25.32 13.29 34.24
N GLY A 374 -26.47 13.39 34.90
CA GLY A 374 -27.80 13.36 34.30
C GLY A 374 -28.24 11.99 33.74
N LYS A 375 -27.43 10.94 33.91
CA LYS A 375 -27.69 9.63 33.31
C LYS A 375 -28.81 8.87 34.03
N LYS A 376 -29.72 8.29 33.25
CA LYS A 376 -30.79 7.38 33.72
C LYS A 376 -30.32 5.93 33.62
N TYR A 377 -30.46 5.15 34.69
CA TYR A 377 -30.03 3.76 34.80
C TYR A 377 -31.22 2.83 35.01
N LEU A 378 -31.32 1.79 34.18
CA LEU A 378 -32.37 0.75 34.24
C LEU A 378 -31.89 -0.56 34.89
N ASN A 379 -30.74 -0.54 35.56
CA ASN A 379 -30.08 -1.71 36.10
C ASN A 379 -29.23 -1.32 37.31
N GLU A 380 -29.40 -2.02 38.43
CA GLU A 380 -28.77 -1.68 39.69
C GLU A 380 -27.24 -1.88 39.69
N ASP A 381 -26.75 -3.01 39.20
CA ASP A 381 -25.31 -3.27 39.04
C ASP A 381 -24.66 -2.21 38.11
N CYS A 382 -25.38 -1.79 37.05
CA CYS A 382 -24.95 -0.71 36.17
C CYS A 382 -24.82 0.63 36.90
N PHE A 383 -25.79 0.98 37.76
CA PHE A 383 -25.76 2.20 38.58
C PHE A 383 -24.69 2.14 39.68
N ASN A 384 -24.59 1.03 40.41
CA ASN A 384 -23.63 0.84 41.49
C ASN A 384 -22.19 0.79 40.99
N HIS A 385 -21.93 0.15 39.84
CA HIS A 385 -20.62 0.23 39.18
C HIS A 385 -20.34 1.64 38.66
N HIS A 386 -21.35 2.35 38.15
CA HIS A 386 -21.21 3.75 37.76
C HIS A 386 -20.83 4.64 38.96
N LYS A 387 -21.46 4.49 40.12
CA LYS A 387 -21.15 5.28 41.33
C LYS A 387 -19.74 4.97 41.86
N LYS A 388 -19.32 3.69 41.85
CA LYS A 388 -17.97 3.25 42.23
C LYS A 388 -16.89 3.66 41.21
N SER A 389 -17.25 3.92 39.95
CA SER A 389 -16.30 4.27 38.90
C SER A 389 -16.32 5.77 38.58
N SER A 390 -15.14 6.38 38.44
CA SER A 390 -15.03 7.77 37.98
C SER A 390 -15.32 7.95 36.47
N ASN A 391 -16.30 7.20 35.93
CA ASN A 391 -16.90 7.36 34.61
C ASN A 391 -17.90 8.53 34.58
N CYS A 392 -18.51 8.86 35.72
CA CYS A 392 -19.41 10.00 35.90
C CYS A 392 -18.81 11.32 35.36
N ARG A 393 -17.54 11.58 35.71
CA ARG A 393 -16.79 12.77 35.29
C ARG A 393 -16.39 12.78 33.80
N GLN A 394 -16.55 11.66 33.08
CA GLN A 394 -16.11 11.54 31.68
C GLN A 394 -17.23 11.71 30.67
N THR A 395 -18.46 11.34 31.03
CA THR A 395 -19.60 11.35 30.09
C THR A 395 -20.88 11.81 30.79
N LYS A 396 -21.60 12.75 30.17
CA LYS A 396 -22.88 13.30 30.66
C LYS A 396 -23.99 13.11 29.62
N GLN A 397 -25.25 13.16 30.05
CA GLN A 397 -26.44 13.02 29.20
C GLN A 397 -27.17 14.38 29.03
N CYS A 398 -27.65 14.72 27.82
CA CYS A 398 -28.44 15.96 27.61
C CYS A 398 -29.84 15.72 28.15
N GLU A 399 -30.32 16.57 29.06
CA GLU A 399 -31.69 16.45 29.57
C GLU A 399 -32.72 16.72 28.45
N LYS A 400 -32.38 17.56 27.46
CA LYS A 400 -33.26 17.91 26.35
C LYS A 400 -33.32 16.90 25.20
N CYS A 401 -32.25 16.14 24.91
CA CYS A 401 -32.24 15.16 23.78
C CYS A 401 -31.77 13.74 24.13
N GLY A 402 -31.43 13.48 25.40
CA GLY A 402 -30.96 12.17 25.85
C GLY A 402 -29.57 11.73 25.34
N VAL A 403 -28.88 12.50 24.49
CA VAL A 403 -27.55 12.13 23.96
C VAL A 403 -26.50 12.11 25.07
N ILE A 404 -25.74 11.01 25.15
CA ILE A 404 -24.56 10.88 26.00
C ILE A 404 -23.32 11.34 25.24
N TRP A 405 -22.64 12.40 25.72
CA TRP A 405 -21.40 12.94 25.15
C TRP A 405 -20.18 12.74 26.06
N SER A 406 -18.97 12.92 25.50
CA SER A 406 -17.69 12.84 26.21
C SER A 406 -17.13 14.21 26.55
N MET A 407 -16.78 14.44 27.81
CA MET A 407 -16.14 15.67 28.30
C MET A 407 -14.69 15.83 27.78
N LYS A 408 -14.04 14.77 27.30
CA LYS A 408 -12.65 14.84 26.78
C LYS A 408 -12.55 15.55 25.44
N ASN A 409 -13.53 15.33 24.54
CA ASN A 409 -13.44 15.79 23.16
C ASN A 409 -13.66 17.31 23.04
N TYR A 410 -14.46 17.90 23.94
CA TYR A 410 -14.81 19.32 23.93
C TYR A 410 -13.76 20.23 24.59
N LYS A 411 -12.72 19.68 25.23
CA LYS A 411 -11.62 20.49 25.81
C LYS A 411 -10.69 21.13 24.76
N ARG A 412 -10.86 20.85 23.47
CA ARG A 412 -9.97 21.33 22.40
C ARG A 412 -10.34 22.69 21.82
N GLU A 413 -11.55 23.19 22.06
CA GLU A 413 -12.11 24.37 21.37
C GLU A 413 -12.52 25.49 22.34
N GLY A 414 -11.78 25.65 23.45
CA GLY A 414 -11.95 26.73 24.43
C GLY A 414 -13.17 26.54 25.33
N GLU A 415 -14.36 26.58 24.74
CA GLU A 415 -15.65 26.44 25.40
C GLU A 415 -16.69 25.83 24.45
N LYS A 416 -17.35 24.75 24.89
CA LYS A 416 -18.83 24.65 24.93
C LYS A 416 -19.30 23.28 25.45
N LYS A 417 -20.46 23.31 26.11
CA LYS A 417 -21.24 22.12 26.50
C LYS A 417 -21.80 21.47 25.22
N HIS A 418 -22.29 20.23 25.30
CA HIS A 418 -23.02 19.63 24.17
C HIS A 418 -24.19 20.53 23.74
N VAL A 419 -24.19 20.92 22.47
CA VAL A 419 -25.30 21.68 21.87
C VAL A 419 -26.33 20.68 21.36
N CYS A 420 -27.40 20.53 22.14
CA CYS A 420 -28.57 19.74 21.79
C CYS A 420 -29.11 20.21 20.41
N GLY A 421 -29.34 19.29 19.47
CA GLY A 421 -29.74 19.59 18.08
C GLY A 421 -28.60 19.67 17.04
N GLN A 422 -27.32 19.58 17.44
CA GLN A 422 -26.18 19.56 16.50
C GLN A 422 -25.55 18.17 16.30
N LYS A 423 -25.06 17.89 15.08
CA LYS A 423 -24.32 16.68 14.70
C LYS A 423 -22.94 17.02 14.13
N TRP A 424 -21.93 16.23 14.48
CA TRP A 424 -20.58 16.34 13.89
C TRP A 424 -20.56 15.75 12.48
N CYS A 425 -20.09 16.50 11.50
CA CYS A 425 -19.90 16.01 10.14
C CYS A 425 -18.43 15.59 9.90
N GLN A 426 -18.23 14.35 9.43
CA GLN A 426 -16.89 13.81 9.16
C GLN A 426 -16.22 14.45 7.94
N ILE A 427 -16.98 15.06 7.03
CA ILE A 427 -16.50 15.64 5.78
C ILE A 427 -15.79 16.98 6.05
N CYS A 428 -16.52 17.96 6.59
CA CYS A 428 -16.01 19.29 6.91
C CYS A 428 -15.34 19.41 8.29
N ARG A 429 -15.53 18.42 9.18
CA ARG A 429 -15.02 18.40 10.57
C ARG A 429 -15.56 19.57 11.43
N GLN A 430 -16.86 19.84 11.31
CA GLN A 430 -17.59 20.84 12.11
C GLN A 430 -18.93 20.28 12.62
N PHE A 431 -19.52 20.96 13.60
CA PHE A 431 -20.88 20.70 14.08
C PHE A 431 -21.92 21.50 13.27
N HIS A 432 -22.99 20.84 12.84
CA HIS A 432 -24.11 21.48 12.13
C HIS A 432 -25.45 21.13 12.77
N SER A 433 -26.47 21.97 12.57
CA SER A 433 -27.87 21.62 12.91
C SER A 433 -28.28 20.32 12.23
N MET A 434 -29.04 19.48 12.95
CA MET A 434 -29.53 18.21 12.44
C MET A 434 -30.43 18.40 11.21
N GLU A 435 -31.25 19.45 11.22
CA GLU A 435 -32.21 19.87 10.17
C GLU A 435 -31.51 20.43 8.94
N ARG A 436 -30.63 21.43 9.11
CA ARG A 436 -29.95 22.12 7.99
C ARG A 436 -28.88 21.26 7.30
N GLY A 437 -28.43 20.20 7.96
CA GLY A 437 -27.42 19.29 7.43
C GLY A 437 -26.03 19.93 7.28
N CYS A 438 -25.14 19.25 6.56
CA CYS A 438 -23.85 19.79 6.19
C CYS A 438 -23.94 20.39 4.79
N PHE A 439 -24.19 21.70 4.71
CA PHE A 439 -23.93 22.43 3.47
C PHE A 439 -22.41 22.49 3.27
N ILE A 440 -21.90 21.74 2.29
CA ILE A 440 -20.51 21.84 1.86
C ILE A 440 -20.38 23.21 1.18
N ARG A 441 -19.96 24.21 1.95
CA ARG A 441 -19.45 25.46 1.38
C ARG A 441 -18.30 25.11 0.43
N PRO A 442 -18.12 25.84 -0.69
CA PRO A 442 -16.88 25.76 -1.46
C PRO A 442 -15.70 25.79 -0.49
N LEU A 443 -14.70 24.93 -0.72
CA LEU A 443 -13.53 24.87 0.16
C LEU A 443 -12.94 26.28 0.28
N GLU A 444 -13.12 26.92 1.43
CA GLU A 444 -12.41 28.16 1.75
C GLU A 444 -10.93 27.81 1.62
N LEU A 445 -10.29 28.36 0.58
CA LEU A 445 -8.88 28.16 0.32
C LEU A 445 -8.16 28.56 1.59
N LYS A 446 -7.55 27.59 2.28
CA LYS A 446 -6.73 27.87 3.46
C LYS A 446 -5.76 28.96 3.04
N LYS A 447 -5.81 30.13 3.72
CA LYS A 447 -4.92 31.26 3.45
C LYS A 447 -3.50 30.71 3.22
N PRO A 448 -2.89 30.93 2.04
CA PRO A 448 -1.70 30.20 1.65
C PRO A 448 -0.60 30.45 2.68
N SER A 449 -0.27 29.44 3.46
CA SER A 449 0.84 29.52 4.41
C SER A 449 2.12 29.61 3.61
N HIS A 450 2.82 30.74 3.70
CA HIS A 450 4.06 30.92 2.95
C HIS A 450 5.04 29.79 3.24
N TYR A 451 5.49 29.12 2.19
CA TYR A 451 6.47 28.05 2.27
C TYR A 451 7.76 28.43 1.55
N ARG A 452 8.84 27.80 1.96
CA ARG A 452 10.14 27.85 1.30
C ARG A 452 10.17 26.78 0.22
N LEU A 453 10.73 27.12 -0.93
CA LEU A 453 11.12 26.17 -1.94
C LEU A 453 12.65 26.08 -1.96
N VAL A 454 13.16 24.88 -2.20
CA VAL A 454 14.57 24.63 -2.50
C VAL A 454 14.60 23.79 -3.78
N THR A 455 15.46 24.12 -4.74
CA THR A 455 15.83 23.19 -5.80
C THR A 455 17.27 22.79 -5.61
N PHE A 456 17.61 21.55 -5.94
CA PHE A 456 18.98 21.09 -5.87
C PHE A 456 19.28 20.06 -6.96
N ASP A 457 20.57 19.95 -7.28
CA ASP A 457 21.11 18.97 -8.22
C ASP A 457 22.49 18.52 -7.75
N PHE A 458 22.82 17.24 -7.97
CA PHE A 458 24.05 16.62 -7.50
C PHE A 458 24.97 16.16 -8.64
N GLU A 459 26.21 16.60 -8.61
CA GLU A 459 27.29 15.95 -9.33
C GLU A 459 27.99 14.95 -8.40
N ALA A 460 28.29 13.76 -8.93
CA ALA A 460 28.90 12.67 -8.18
C ALA A 460 30.04 12.00 -8.95
N THR A 461 31.17 11.76 -8.28
CA THR A 461 32.26 10.95 -8.83
C THR A 461 32.00 9.46 -8.66
N GLN A 462 32.73 8.65 -9.42
CA GLN A 462 32.72 7.19 -9.39
C GLN A 462 34.14 6.64 -9.12
N ASN A 463 34.92 7.34 -8.30
CA ASN A 463 36.34 7.02 -8.09
C ASN A 463 36.55 5.83 -7.13
N GLU A 464 35.60 5.59 -6.23
CA GLU A 464 35.65 4.51 -5.24
C GLU A 464 35.03 3.23 -5.84
N LYS A 465 35.79 2.13 -5.88
CA LYS A 465 35.26 0.79 -6.18
C LYS A 465 34.61 0.19 -4.92
N ILE A 466 33.51 -0.52 -5.09
CA ILE A 466 32.87 -1.29 -4.01
C ILE A 466 33.49 -2.68 -4.02
N ASN A 467 34.31 -3.00 -3.02
CA ASN A 467 34.96 -4.31 -2.96
C ASN A 467 33.99 -5.42 -2.49
N GLU A 468 34.05 -6.50 -3.26
CA GLU A 468 33.75 -7.89 -2.90
C GLU A 468 32.29 -8.38 -2.73
N ILE A 469 32.20 -9.71 -2.88
CA ILE A 469 31.08 -10.65 -3.07
C ILE A 469 30.85 -11.03 -4.54
N THR A 470 31.05 -10.14 -5.52
CA THR A 470 30.55 -10.40 -6.88
C THR A 470 31.40 -9.76 -8.01
N ASN A 471 31.75 -10.50 -9.08
CA ASN A 471 32.64 -10.14 -10.24
C ASN A 471 32.21 -8.97 -11.17
N GLU A 472 31.80 -7.82 -10.63
CA GLU A 472 31.46 -6.62 -11.41
C GLU A 472 32.16 -5.40 -10.83
N GLU A 473 32.77 -4.56 -11.69
CA GLU A 473 33.35 -3.28 -11.29
C GLU A 473 32.26 -2.26 -10.91
N ARG A 474 31.57 -2.49 -9.79
CA ARG A 474 30.61 -1.52 -9.26
C ARG A 474 31.35 -0.37 -8.60
N ARG A 475 31.17 0.83 -9.14
CA ARG A 475 31.70 2.08 -8.60
C ARG A 475 30.66 2.78 -7.75
N LEU A 476 31.07 3.31 -6.61
CA LEU A 476 30.21 4.06 -5.71
C LEU A 476 30.02 5.48 -6.23
N HIS A 477 28.77 5.90 -6.44
CA HIS A 477 28.45 7.32 -6.65
C HIS A 477 28.67 8.10 -5.35
N LYS A 478 29.65 9.00 -5.34
CA LYS A 478 29.97 9.88 -4.22
C LYS A 478 29.77 11.33 -4.61
N VAL A 479 28.77 11.99 -4.01
CA VAL A 479 28.44 13.39 -4.29
C VAL A 479 29.63 14.29 -3.94
N ASN A 480 30.18 14.98 -4.94
CA ASN A 480 31.35 15.85 -4.82
C ASN A 480 31.01 17.34 -4.99
N PHE A 481 29.85 17.64 -5.58
CA PHE A 481 29.34 18.99 -5.76
C PHE A 481 27.81 18.98 -5.73
N ILE A 482 27.23 19.97 -5.06
CA ILE A 482 25.79 20.19 -4.96
C ILE A 482 25.54 21.66 -5.26
N ALA A 483 24.66 21.95 -6.20
CA ALA A 483 24.07 23.28 -6.33
C ALA A 483 22.69 23.27 -5.69
N ALA A 484 22.43 24.21 -4.80
CA ALA A 484 21.13 24.44 -4.18
C ALA A 484 20.70 25.90 -4.39
N THR A 485 19.44 26.10 -4.74
CA THR A 485 18.83 27.42 -4.85
C THR A 485 17.63 27.51 -3.89
N VAL A 486 17.33 28.71 -3.40
CA VAL A 486 16.23 28.97 -2.45
C VAL A 486 15.31 30.06 -2.98
N THR A 487 14.00 29.88 -2.86
CA THR A 487 13.06 31.01 -2.87
C THR A 487 11.87 30.74 -1.94
N CYS A 488 10.93 31.66 -1.86
CA CYS A 488 9.66 31.44 -1.18
C CYS A 488 8.52 32.08 -1.95
N THR A 489 7.29 31.68 -1.62
CA THR A 489 6.05 32.30 -2.14
C THR A 489 6.09 33.84 -2.19
N LYS A 490 6.46 34.51 -1.08
CA LYS A 490 6.59 35.99 -1.07
C LYS A 490 7.60 36.53 -2.08
N CYS A 491 8.77 35.90 -2.19
CA CYS A 491 9.78 36.32 -3.16
C CYS A 491 9.34 36.03 -4.60
N MET A 492 8.41 35.09 -4.84
CA MET A 492 7.86 34.77 -6.15
C MET A 492 6.71 35.69 -6.57
N GLU A 493 6.05 36.36 -5.61
CA GLU A 493 4.94 37.28 -5.85
C GLU A 493 5.39 38.66 -6.38
N ASP A 494 6.70 38.95 -6.33
CA ASP A 494 7.30 40.22 -6.73
C ASP A 494 8.44 39.99 -7.74
N ASP A 495 8.26 40.56 -8.95
CA ASP A 495 9.17 40.38 -10.10
C ASP A 495 10.56 41.01 -9.94
N GLN A 496 10.73 41.93 -9.00
CA GLN A 496 12.03 42.50 -8.65
C GLN A 496 12.71 41.68 -7.53
N LEU A 497 11.94 41.20 -6.55
CA LEU A 497 12.46 40.42 -5.42
C LEU A 497 12.94 39.01 -5.78
N TRP A 498 12.47 38.35 -6.85
CA TRP A 498 13.00 37.02 -7.20
C TRP A 498 14.35 37.06 -7.92
N ARG A 499 14.63 38.13 -8.67
CA ARG A 499 15.90 38.33 -9.40
C ARG A 499 16.99 38.97 -8.54
N ALA A 500 16.62 39.74 -7.53
CA ALA A 500 17.57 40.38 -6.62
C ALA A 500 18.22 39.38 -5.62
N PRO A 501 19.42 39.71 -5.09
CA PRO A 501 19.97 39.09 -3.88
C PRO A 501 18.96 39.14 -2.73
N LEU A 502 18.96 38.13 -1.84
CA LEU A 502 18.01 38.06 -0.71
C LEU A 502 18.25 39.10 0.38
N LYS A 503 19.36 39.85 0.30
CA LYS A 503 19.73 40.97 1.17
C LYS A 503 19.39 42.28 0.47
N GLN A 504 18.36 42.97 0.95
CA GLN A 504 17.98 44.32 0.50
C GLN A 504 17.86 45.26 1.70
N ASN A 505 18.33 46.50 1.56
CA ASN A 505 18.28 47.54 2.61
C ASN A 505 18.79 47.02 3.99
N GLY A 506 19.85 46.21 3.97
CA GLY A 506 20.46 45.60 5.16
C GLY A 506 19.68 44.45 5.81
N ARG A 507 18.51 44.05 5.28
CA ARG A 507 17.67 42.98 5.84
C ARG A 507 17.57 41.78 4.88
N ASN A 508 17.56 40.59 5.46
CA ASN A 508 17.46 39.33 4.71
C ASN A 508 16.01 38.83 4.72
N CYS A 509 15.62 38.04 3.71
CA CYS A 509 14.29 37.43 3.68
C CYS A 509 14.10 36.44 4.84
N ILE A 510 13.17 36.74 5.75
CA ILE A 510 12.79 35.89 6.90
C ILE A 510 12.44 34.44 6.54
N ILE A 511 11.97 34.20 5.31
CA ILE A 511 11.61 32.86 4.82
C ILE A 511 12.79 32.17 4.15
N CYS A 512 13.42 32.80 3.14
CA CYS A 512 14.51 32.19 2.37
C CYS A 512 15.82 32.09 3.16
N GLY A 513 16.08 33.01 4.09
CA GLY A 513 17.38 33.20 4.72
C GLY A 513 18.24 34.19 3.96
N ASN A 514 19.56 34.06 4.13
CA ASN A 514 20.55 35.06 3.69
C ASN A 514 20.96 34.92 2.22
N ASN A 515 21.04 33.68 1.72
CA ASN A 515 21.73 33.34 0.47
C ASN A 515 20.77 32.57 -0.45
N ARG A 516 20.67 32.98 -1.71
CA ARG A 516 19.75 32.41 -2.72
C ARG A 516 20.39 31.24 -3.44
N SER A 517 21.63 31.42 -3.91
CA SER A 517 22.44 30.40 -4.57
C SER A 517 23.54 29.92 -3.62
N ILE A 518 23.46 28.65 -3.23
CA ILE A 518 24.37 28.03 -2.26
C ILE A 518 24.94 26.76 -2.88
N THR A 519 26.26 26.63 -2.92
CA THR A 519 26.92 25.41 -3.39
C THR A 519 27.66 24.71 -2.25
N PHE A 520 27.68 23.38 -2.28
CA PHE A 520 28.45 22.54 -1.38
C PHE A 520 29.44 21.73 -2.23
N SER A 521 30.74 21.85 -1.99
CA SER A 521 31.75 21.31 -2.90
C SER A 521 33.02 20.84 -2.20
N HIS A 522 33.74 19.87 -2.78
CA HIS A 522 35.07 19.46 -2.27
C HIS A 522 36.16 20.52 -2.45
N ARG A 523 36.00 21.43 -3.42
CA ARG A 523 36.99 22.46 -3.78
C ARG A 523 36.30 23.77 -4.10
N PRO A 524 36.97 24.92 -3.86
CA PRO A 524 36.46 26.21 -4.30
C PRO A 524 36.49 26.34 -5.82
N PHE A 525 35.64 27.22 -6.35
CA PHE A 525 35.60 27.62 -7.75
C PHE A 525 35.40 29.14 -7.86
N THR A 526 35.93 29.75 -8.92
CA THR A 526 35.94 31.21 -9.12
C THR A 526 35.22 31.68 -10.38
N GLN A 527 34.94 30.79 -11.33
CA GLN A 527 34.37 31.12 -12.65
C GLN A 527 32.86 31.42 -12.63
N THR A 528 32.16 31.05 -11.55
CA THR A 528 30.70 31.20 -11.43
C THR A 528 30.36 31.95 -10.15
N THR A 529 29.61 33.04 -10.26
CA THR A 529 29.16 33.83 -9.10
C THR A 529 28.03 33.12 -8.37
N VAL A 530 28.20 32.88 -7.06
CA VAL A 530 27.17 32.32 -6.15
C VAL A 530 27.18 33.09 -4.84
N ASP A 531 26.05 33.18 -4.14
CA ASP A 531 25.95 33.95 -2.88
C ASP A 531 26.75 33.30 -1.75
N GLN A 532 26.84 31.96 -1.75
CA GLN A 532 27.64 31.23 -0.77
C GLN A 532 28.23 29.93 -1.36
N GLN A 533 29.52 29.75 -1.15
CA GLN A 533 30.24 28.51 -1.46
C GLN A 533 30.67 27.86 -0.14
N ILE A 534 30.19 26.64 0.12
CA ILE A 534 30.53 25.84 1.29
C ILE A 534 31.50 24.76 0.83
N VAL A 535 32.80 25.02 1.02
CA VAL A 535 33.86 24.06 0.73
C VAL A 535 33.97 23.08 1.90
N THR A 536 33.79 21.78 1.64
CA THR A 536 33.75 20.73 2.66
C THR A 536 34.15 19.38 2.09
N ALA A 537 34.78 18.53 2.90
CA ALA A 537 35.11 17.15 2.53
C ALA A 537 33.88 16.23 2.38
N ASN A 538 32.69 16.65 2.83
CA ASN A 538 31.45 15.87 2.73
C ASN A 538 30.24 16.76 2.32
N PRO A 539 30.09 17.11 1.03
CA PRO A 539 29.06 18.04 0.54
C PRO A 539 27.64 17.60 0.89
N LEU A 540 27.34 16.30 0.72
CA LEU A 540 26.03 15.73 1.03
C LEU A 540 25.66 15.88 2.50
N LYS A 541 26.62 15.68 3.42
CA LYS A 541 26.40 15.84 4.87
C LYS A 541 26.05 17.28 5.22
N GLU A 542 26.84 18.25 4.75
CA GLU A 542 26.58 19.68 4.99
C GLU A 542 25.29 20.18 4.33
N PHE A 543 24.94 19.68 3.15
CA PHE A 543 23.67 19.99 2.49
C PHE A 543 22.47 19.50 3.31
N ILE A 544 22.53 18.25 3.81
CA ILE A 544 21.48 17.70 4.68
C ILE A 544 21.42 18.45 6.02
N ASP A 545 22.56 18.77 6.63
CA ASP A 545 22.57 19.56 7.86
C ASP A 545 22.02 20.99 7.65
N TRP A 546 22.34 21.60 6.51
CA TRP A 546 21.78 22.91 6.14
C TRP A 546 20.26 22.87 5.96
N ILE A 547 19.73 21.96 5.14
CA ILE A 547 18.30 21.95 4.81
C ILE A 547 17.41 21.53 6.00
N LEU A 548 17.91 20.63 6.86
CA LEU A 548 17.17 20.13 8.02
C LEU A 548 17.26 21.03 9.26
N PHE A 549 18.37 21.76 9.45
CA PHE A 549 18.68 22.43 10.73
C PHE A 549 19.04 23.92 10.62
N LYS A 550 19.68 24.37 9.53
CA LYS A 550 20.17 25.77 9.42
C LYS A 550 19.11 26.75 8.88
N LEU A 551 18.06 26.25 8.23
CA LEU A 551 16.94 27.07 7.71
C LEU A 551 15.89 27.37 8.79
N ASN A 552 15.17 28.50 8.68
CA ASN A 552 14.16 28.91 9.68
C ASN A 552 13.02 27.85 9.82
N PRO A 553 12.80 27.28 11.03
CA PRO A 553 11.88 26.16 11.30
C PRO A 553 10.39 26.52 11.27
N GLN A 554 10.05 27.81 11.21
CA GLN A 554 8.64 28.24 11.15
C GLN A 554 7.98 27.89 9.80
N TYR A 555 8.78 27.73 8.73
CA TYR A 555 8.30 27.52 7.37
C TYR A 555 8.67 26.14 6.83
N THR A 556 7.68 25.43 6.28
CA THR A 556 7.88 24.18 5.55
C THR A 556 8.79 24.40 4.33
N THR A 557 9.73 23.49 4.12
CA THR A 557 10.62 23.48 2.95
C THR A 557 10.17 22.42 1.95
N MET A 558 9.79 22.84 0.74
CA MET A 558 9.55 21.98 -0.42
C MET A 558 10.83 21.88 -1.26
N ALA A 559 11.51 20.74 -1.19
CA ALA A 559 12.77 20.49 -1.90
C ALA A 559 12.53 19.72 -3.20
N PHE A 560 13.10 20.17 -4.32
CA PHE A 560 12.93 19.57 -5.64
C PHE A 560 14.26 19.28 -6.32
N SER A 561 14.43 18.07 -6.84
CA SER A 561 15.42 17.76 -7.88
C SER A 561 14.72 17.22 -9.13
N HIS A 562 15.43 17.09 -10.25
CA HIS A 562 14.82 16.71 -11.53
C HIS A 562 15.16 15.27 -11.92
N ASN A 563 14.14 14.41 -12.01
CA ASN A 563 14.29 12.96 -12.13
C ASN A 563 15.03 12.31 -10.93
N GLY A 564 15.36 13.09 -9.90
CA GLY A 564 16.08 12.67 -8.71
C GLY A 564 15.40 11.62 -7.85
N GLY A 565 14.11 11.34 -8.10
CA GLY A 565 13.41 10.18 -7.53
C GLY A 565 14.06 8.83 -7.88
N ARG A 566 14.99 8.80 -8.84
CA ARG A 566 15.84 7.64 -9.18
C ARG A 566 17.34 7.87 -8.90
N TYR A 567 17.73 9.05 -8.42
CA TYR A 567 19.13 9.46 -8.25
C TYR A 567 19.34 10.28 -6.97
N ASP A 568 19.23 11.61 -7.00
CA ASP A 568 19.59 12.50 -5.88
C ASP A 568 18.83 12.17 -4.59
N MET A 569 17.52 11.92 -4.70
CA MET A 569 16.66 11.62 -3.55
C MET A 569 17.06 10.30 -2.85
N ILE A 570 17.72 9.38 -3.56
CA ILE A 570 18.23 8.12 -2.99
C ILE A 570 19.46 8.40 -2.13
N MET A 571 20.36 9.28 -2.60
CA MET A 571 21.56 9.70 -1.85
C MET A 571 21.17 10.55 -0.64
N VAL A 572 20.24 11.49 -0.82
CA VAL A 572 19.57 12.25 0.25
C VAL A 572 18.98 11.32 1.30
N PHE A 573 18.20 10.32 0.90
CA PHE A 573 17.59 9.36 1.82
C PHE A 573 18.63 8.58 2.63
N LYS A 574 19.73 8.12 2.00
CA LYS A 574 20.82 7.43 2.69
C LYS A 574 21.42 8.29 3.81
N GLU A 575 21.75 9.55 3.53
CA GLU A 575 22.35 10.45 4.52
C GLU A 575 21.39 10.82 5.66
N ILE A 576 20.11 11.07 5.35
CA ILE A 576 19.06 11.31 6.35
C ILE A 576 18.92 10.10 7.31
N TYR A 577 18.94 8.88 6.75
CA TYR A 577 18.85 7.65 7.52
C TYR A 577 20.09 7.44 8.42
N SER A 578 21.30 7.69 7.90
CA SER A 578 22.55 7.67 8.69
C SER A 578 22.55 8.67 9.85
N LYS A 579 21.80 9.77 9.75
CA LYS A 579 21.58 10.76 10.83
C LYS A 579 20.49 10.36 11.84
N GLY A 580 19.92 9.15 11.73
CA GLY A 580 18.89 8.63 12.63
C GLY A 580 17.50 9.27 12.43
N VAL A 581 17.28 9.98 11.33
CA VAL A 581 15.98 10.56 10.99
C VAL A 581 15.22 9.60 10.08
N VAL A 582 14.00 9.23 10.46
CA VAL A 582 13.16 8.31 9.69
C VAL A 582 12.07 9.09 8.92
N PRO A 583 12.22 9.32 7.60
CA PRO A 583 11.20 9.99 6.80
C PRO A 583 10.02 9.08 6.47
N SER A 584 8.85 9.69 6.26
CA SER A 584 7.74 9.05 5.54
C SER A 584 8.05 9.03 4.04
N MET A 585 7.71 7.95 3.34
CA MET A 585 8.13 7.73 1.95
C MET A 585 6.98 7.28 1.06
N ILE A 586 6.86 7.89 -0.12
CA ILE A 586 5.97 7.44 -1.20
C ILE A 586 6.84 6.95 -2.35
N ARG A 587 6.70 5.68 -2.75
CA ARG A 587 7.52 5.04 -3.79
C ARG A 587 6.73 4.05 -4.65
N ARG A 588 7.17 3.85 -5.91
CA ARG A 588 6.69 2.78 -6.79
C ARG A 588 7.90 2.06 -7.39
N GLY A 589 8.11 0.80 -6.98
CA GLY A 589 9.35 0.07 -7.27
C GLY A 589 10.56 0.80 -6.66
N ASN A 590 11.56 1.06 -7.50
CA ASN A 590 12.80 1.77 -7.15
C ASN A 590 12.71 3.30 -7.31
N LYS A 591 11.56 3.85 -7.78
CA LYS A 591 11.37 5.31 -7.89
C LYS A 591 10.73 5.86 -6.60
N LEU A 592 11.43 6.78 -5.94
CA LEU A 592 10.88 7.66 -4.91
C LEU A 592 10.05 8.78 -5.57
N TYR A 593 8.89 9.08 -5.02
CA TYR A 593 8.02 10.19 -5.44
C TYR A 593 8.05 11.32 -4.42
N GLU A 594 8.01 10.97 -3.14
CA GLU A 594 8.09 11.90 -2.02
C GLU A 594 8.90 11.30 -0.86
N LEU A 595 9.74 12.14 -0.25
CA LEU A 595 10.42 11.89 1.01
C LEU A 595 10.01 13.00 1.99
N LYS A 596 9.17 12.69 2.98
CA LYS A 596 8.64 13.68 3.93
C LYS A 596 9.23 13.50 5.32
N ILE A 597 9.90 14.54 5.81
CA ILE A 597 10.40 14.66 7.18
C ILE A 597 9.43 15.58 7.95
N PRO A 598 8.69 15.07 8.96
CA PRO A 598 7.84 15.91 9.79
C PRO A 598 8.68 16.79 10.71
N ARG A 599 8.23 18.03 10.95
CA ARG A 599 8.84 18.91 11.96
C ARG A 599 8.83 18.23 13.34
N ASN A 600 9.94 18.31 14.04
CA ASN A 600 10.06 17.92 15.45
C ASN A 600 10.92 18.96 16.20
N ASN A 601 11.24 18.70 17.46
CA ASN A 601 12.02 19.64 18.30
C ASN A 601 13.49 19.79 17.84
N LYS A 602 13.95 18.96 16.90
CA LYS A 602 15.32 18.94 16.38
C LYS A 602 15.43 19.32 14.90
N CYS A 603 14.42 19.10 14.05
CA CYS A 603 14.49 19.38 12.60
C CYS A 603 13.26 20.09 12.00
N ASN A 604 13.51 20.77 10.89
CA ASN A 604 12.53 21.45 10.03
C ASN A 604 11.55 20.46 9.37
N GLU A 605 10.33 20.91 9.01
CA GLU A 605 9.53 20.15 8.05
C GLU A 605 10.13 20.30 6.65
N VAL A 606 10.61 19.20 6.08
CA VAL A 606 11.20 19.16 4.73
C VAL A 606 10.52 18.06 3.93
N ILE A 607 10.07 18.39 2.73
CA ILE A 607 9.40 17.48 1.81
C ILE A 607 10.20 17.48 0.50
N PHE A 608 10.93 16.40 0.21
CA PHE A 608 11.62 16.23 -1.06
C PHE A 608 10.67 15.59 -2.08
N ARG A 609 10.65 16.11 -3.31
CA ARG A 609 9.87 15.58 -4.43
C ARG A 609 10.68 15.61 -5.72
N ASP A 610 10.37 14.67 -6.60
CA ASP A 610 10.87 14.68 -7.97
C ASP A 610 10.00 15.58 -8.86
N SER A 611 10.60 16.67 -9.35
CA SER A 611 9.95 17.65 -10.23
C SER A 611 9.55 17.07 -11.60
N PHE A 612 10.16 15.97 -12.05
CA PHE A 612 9.78 15.29 -13.29
C PHE A 612 8.34 14.73 -13.23
N ASN A 613 7.82 14.44 -12.03
CA ASN A 613 6.42 14.03 -11.86
C ASN A 613 5.42 15.18 -12.09
N LEU A 614 5.88 16.43 -12.01
CA LEU A 614 5.07 17.64 -12.26
C LEU A 614 5.30 18.16 -13.68
N CYS A 615 6.51 17.99 -14.20
CA CYS A 615 6.88 18.34 -15.57
C CYS A 615 7.70 17.19 -16.21
N PRO A 616 7.05 16.25 -16.92
CA PRO A 616 7.70 15.04 -17.47
C PRO A 616 8.42 15.32 -18.78
N VAL A 617 9.30 16.33 -18.78
CA VAL A 617 10.09 16.79 -19.93
C VAL A 617 11.55 16.90 -19.48
N ALA A 618 12.48 16.43 -20.30
CA ALA A 618 13.91 16.46 -19.99
C ALA A 618 14.40 17.91 -19.80
N LEU A 619 15.24 18.13 -18.78
CA LEU A 619 15.75 19.45 -18.35
C LEU A 619 16.13 20.40 -19.51
N GLY A 620 16.93 19.92 -20.47
CA GLY A 620 17.37 20.73 -21.63
C GLY A 620 16.26 21.15 -22.59
N LYS A 621 15.11 20.45 -22.61
CA LYS A 621 13.94 20.81 -23.42
C LYS A 621 12.97 21.76 -22.70
N LEU A 622 13.15 21.99 -21.39
CA LEU A 622 12.24 22.81 -20.60
C LEU A 622 12.25 24.29 -21.00
N VAL A 623 13.41 24.84 -21.39
CA VAL A 623 13.55 26.23 -21.81
C VAL A 623 12.64 26.53 -23.01
N GLY A 624 12.67 25.68 -24.05
CA GLY A 624 11.78 25.77 -25.20
C GLY A 624 10.32 25.46 -24.83
N ALA A 625 10.06 24.39 -24.08
CA ALA A 625 8.70 23.95 -23.73
C ALA A 625 7.87 24.98 -22.94
N PHE A 626 8.52 25.87 -22.19
CA PHE A 626 7.85 26.94 -21.42
C PHE A 626 8.14 28.36 -21.93
N GLY A 627 8.86 28.51 -23.06
CA GLY A 627 9.29 29.80 -23.59
C GLY A 627 10.02 30.63 -22.54
N LEU A 628 11.04 30.05 -21.91
CA LEU A 628 11.84 30.73 -20.87
C LEU A 628 12.90 31.60 -21.54
N GLN A 629 12.92 32.89 -21.22
CA GLN A 629 13.99 33.79 -21.65
C GLN A 629 15.19 33.60 -20.73
N ILE A 630 16.11 32.73 -21.13
CA ILE A 630 17.33 32.40 -20.41
C ILE A 630 18.48 32.45 -21.43
N THR A 631 19.45 33.32 -21.18
CA THR A 631 20.51 33.67 -22.13
C THR A 631 21.55 32.56 -22.31
N GLU A 632 21.75 31.70 -21.31
CA GLU A 632 22.71 30.59 -21.35
C GLU A 632 22.30 29.43 -20.44
N LYS A 633 23.02 28.31 -20.53
CA LYS A 633 22.81 27.08 -19.74
C LYS A 633 23.26 27.21 -18.27
N GLN A 634 23.06 28.37 -17.65
CA GLN A 634 23.44 28.65 -16.27
C GLN A 634 22.39 28.09 -15.30
N PHE A 635 22.80 27.07 -14.53
CA PHE A 635 22.12 26.48 -13.36
C PHE A 635 20.58 26.39 -13.35
N PHE A 636 20.06 25.21 -13.73
CA PHE A 636 18.77 24.65 -13.33
C PHE A 636 17.53 25.59 -13.36
N PRO A 637 16.87 25.77 -14.52
CA PRO A 637 15.80 26.75 -14.72
C PRO A 637 14.42 26.36 -14.14
N ILE A 638 14.38 25.44 -13.18
CA ILE A 638 13.13 24.88 -12.61
C ILE A 638 12.27 25.94 -11.92
N TRP A 639 12.88 27.00 -11.39
CA TRP A 639 12.19 28.12 -10.74
C TRP A 639 11.20 28.84 -11.63
N GLN A 640 11.61 29.22 -12.84
CA GLN A 640 10.75 29.92 -13.78
C GLN A 640 9.62 29.02 -14.28
N ILE A 641 9.85 27.71 -14.31
CA ILE A 641 8.85 26.69 -14.66
C ILE A 641 7.82 26.56 -13.55
N PHE A 642 8.23 26.46 -12.28
CA PHE A 642 7.29 26.49 -11.16
C PHE A 642 6.55 27.82 -11.07
N LEU A 643 7.22 28.97 -11.31
CA LEU A 643 6.56 30.27 -11.36
C LEU A 643 5.48 30.30 -12.46
N LYS A 644 5.84 29.95 -13.71
CA LYS A 644 4.87 29.88 -14.82
C LYS A 644 3.79 28.81 -14.62
N ILE A 645 4.10 27.65 -14.03
CA ILE A 645 3.11 26.62 -13.71
C ILE A 645 2.16 27.12 -12.61
N THR A 646 2.66 27.72 -11.53
CA THR A 646 1.84 28.25 -10.44
C THR A 646 0.98 29.41 -10.92
N ILE A 647 1.55 30.39 -11.63
CA ILE A 647 0.78 31.48 -12.25
C ILE A 647 -0.26 30.88 -13.21
N LYS A 648 0.11 30.01 -14.15
CA LYS A 648 -0.85 29.45 -15.12
C LYS A 648 -1.91 28.55 -14.47
N TYR A 649 -1.62 27.82 -13.39
CA TYR A 649 -2.60 27.07 -12.61
C TYR A 649 -3.56 27.98 -11.86
N TYR A 650 -3.04 28.97 -11.11
CA TYR A 650 -3.88 29.90 -10.35
C TYR A 650 -4.70 30.78 -11.29
N HIS A 651 -4.11 31.33 -12.35
CA HIS A 651 -4.81 32.21 -13.29
C HIS A 651 -5.87 31.45 -14.11
N ASN A 652 -5.61 30.22 -14.58
CA ASN A 652 -6.66 29.40 -15.21
C ASN A 652 -7.70 28.92 -14.20
N CYS A 653 -7.34 28.57 -12.97
CA CYS A 653 -8.35 28.21 -11.98
C CYS A 653 -9.23 29.41 -11.62
N LEU A 654 -8.66 30.61 -11.43
CA LEU A 654 -9.43 31.82 -11.13
C LEU A 654 -10.28 32.25 -12.32
N GLN A 655 -9.72 32.31 -13.54
CA GLN A 655 -10.46 32.65 -14.75
C GLN A 655 -11.60 31.66 -15.00
N ASN A 656 -11.34 30.35 -14.99
CA ASN A 656 -12.42 29.37 -15.15
C ASN A 656 -13.46 29.43 -14.02
N LEU A 657 -13.10 29.84 -12.80
CA LEU A 657 -14.07 30.06 -11.72
C LEU A 657 -14.89 31.34 -11.95
N ILE A 658 -14.26 32.42 -12.43
CA ILE A 658 -14.90 33.70 -12.74
C ILE A 658 -15.85 33.53 -13.92
N THR A 659 -15.38 32.99 -15.05
CA THR A 659 -16.23 32.68 -16.21
C THR A 659 -17.36 31.71 -15.85
N PHE A 660 -17.13 30.72 -14.99
CA PHE A 660 -18.21 29.85 -14.49
C PHE A 660 -19.23 30.60 -13.61
N MET A 661 -18.79 31.51 -12.74
CA MET A 661 -19.70 32.34 -11.93
C MET A 661 -20.47 33.35 -12.79
N GLU A 662 -19.84 33.94 -13.80
CA GLU A 662 -20.46 34.85 -14.77
C GLU A 662 -21.48 34.12 -15.65
N GLU A 663 -21.14 32.95 -16.19
CA GLU A 663 -22.07 32.08 -16.91
C GLU A 663 -23.24 31.63 -16.03
N CYS A 664 -23.00 31.31 -14.75
CA CYS A 664 -24.06 30.97 -13.80
C CYS A 664 -24.98 32.17 -13.48
N HIS A 665 -24.44 33.39 -13.36
CA HIS A 665 -25.25 34.59 -13.18
C HIS A 665 -26.07 34.93 -14.44
N LEU A 666 -25.48 34.83 -15.63
CA LEU A 666 -26.19 35.02 -16.90
C LEU A 666 -27.29 33.98 -17.12
N LYS A 667 -27.04 32.70 -16.79
CA LYS A 667 -28.05 31.62 -16.88
C LYS A 667 -29.18 31.77 -15.85
N ASN A 668 -28.92 32.37 -14.68
CA ASN A 668 -29.96 32.66 -13.69
C ASN A 668 -30.85 33.85 -14.10
N ASN A 669 -30.32 34.84 -14.82
CA ASN A 669 -31.11 35.98 -15.30
C ASN A 669 -31.92 35.70 -16.59
N MET A 670 -31.60 34.65 -17.36
CA MET A 670 -32.32 34.31 -18.60
C MET A 670 -33.44 33.26 -18.48
N ASN A 671 -33.75 32.73 -17.28
CA ASN A 671 -34.71 31.62 -17.12
C ASN A 671 -35.93 31.97 -16.24
N LEU A 672 -36.53 33.14 -16.45
CA LEU A 672 -37.84 33.54 -15.91
C LEU A 672 -38.92 33.77 -16.99
N THR A 673 -38.87 33.00 -18.08
CA THR A 673 -40.00 32.80 -19.01
C THR A 673 -39.90 31.44 -19.70
N ASN A 674 -41.05 30.80 -19.92
CA ASN A 674 -41.26 29.57 -20.71
C ASN A 674 -40.75 28.25 -20.09
N GLY A 675 -41.68 27.46 -19.55
CA GLY A 675 -41.40 26.12 -19.07
C GLY A 675 -41.78 25.04 -20.09
N MET A 676 -40.98 23.97 -20.16
CA MET A 676 -41.50 22.59 -20.30
C MET A 676 -40.44 21.53 -19.97
N LYS A 677 -40.90 20.43 -19.35
CA LYS A 677 -40.32 19.07 -19.35
C LYS A 677 -38.91 18.87 -18.76
N LYS A 678 -38.90 18.49 -17.48
CA LYS A 678 -37.81 17.76 -16.80
C LYS A 678 -37.30 16.57 -17.64
N LYS A 679 -35.99 16.53 -17.94
CA LYS A 679 -35.26 15.28 -18.21
C LYS A 679 -33.90 15.28 -17.49
N LYS A 680 -33.67 14.19 -16.75
CA LYS A 680 -32.45 13.73 -16.05
C LYS A 680 -31.16 14.58 -16.22
N ILE A 681 -30.69 15.16 -15.12
CA ILE A 681 -29.25 15.38 -14.86
C ILE A 681 -28.86 14.61 -13.60
N ASN A 682 -28.73 13.29 -13.76
CA ASN A 682 -27.90 12.44 -12.90
C ASN A 682 -26.74 11.99 -13.78
N ASN A 683 -25.55 12.56 -13.58
CA ASN A 683 -24.21 12.01 -13.85
C ASN A 683 -23.17 13.13 -13.99
N PHE A 684 -22.50 13.48 -12.89
CA PHE A 684 -21.14 14.03 -12.94
C PHE A 684 -20.21 13.12 -12.13
N ALA A 685 -19.88 11.98 -12.73
CA ALA A 685 -18.83 11.11 -12.24
C ALA A 685 -17.47 11.71 -12.60
N TRP A 686 -16.55 11.78 -11.62
CA TRP A 686 -15.16 12.17 -11.81
C TRP A 686 -14.34 11.06 -12.49
N THR A 687 -14.76 10.64 -13.69
CA THR A 687 -14.16 9.51 -14.44
C THR A 687 -14.19 9.74 -15.95
N LYS A 688 -13.53 10.80 -16.44
CA LYS A 688 -12.95 10.84 -17.78
C LYS A 688 -11.56 11.52 -17.73
N PRO A 689 -10.52 10.94 -18.36
CA PRO A 689 -9.28 11.66 -18.61
C PRO A 689 -9.55 12.80 -19.61
N TRP A 690 -8.82 13.91 -19.49
CA TRP A 690 -8.92 15.05 -20.41
C TRP A 690 -8.49 14.64 -21.83
N PRO A 691 -9.32 14.88 -22.87
CA PRO A 691 -8.89 14.77 -24.26
C PRO A 691 -8.01 15.96 -24.69
N ASN A 692 -7.15 15.72 -25.68
CA ASN A 692 -6.55 16.72 -26.57
C ASN A 692 -5.72 17.87 -25.98
N ILE A 693 -4.59 17.53 -25.35
CA ILE A 693 -3.40 18.43 -25.31
C ILE A 693 -2.50 18.27 -26.57
N VAL A 694 -2.75 17.26 -27.40
CA VAL A 694 -1.94 16.95 -28.60
C VAL A 694 -2.24 17.88 -29.80
N GLN A 695 -3.49 18.34 -29.97
CA GLN A 695 -3.88 19.11 -31.16
C GLN A 695 -3.35 20.56 -31.20
N THR A 696 -2.90 21.13 -30.09
CA THR A 696 -2.32 22.49 -30.08
C THR A 696 -0.84 22.51 -30.50
N MET A 697 -0.16 21.36 -30.53
CA MET A 697 1.25 21.29 -30.95
C MET A 697 1.46 20.97 -32.43
N SER A 698 0.45 20.45 -33.16
CA SER A 698 0.62 20.17 -34.60
C SER A 698 0.54 21.42 -35.50
N LYS A 699 -0.01 22.54 -35.01
CA LYS A 699 -0.12 23.80 -35.78
C LYS A 699 1.15 24.67 -35.81
N TYR A 700 2.18 24.33 -35.03
CA TYR A 700 3.46 25.05 -35.01
C TYR A 700 4.56 24.42 -35.88
N SER A 701 4.24 23.37 -36.65
CA SER A 701 5.19 22.64 -37.50
C SER A 701 5.07 22.95 -39.01
N GLN A 702 4.36 24.00 -39.40
CA GLN A 702 4.12 24.38 -40.81
C GLN A 702 4.49 25.84 -41.17
N LYS A 703 5.18 26.56 -40.26
CA LYS A 703 5.91 27.80 -40.57
C LYS A 703 7.17 27.87 -39.71
N HIS A 704 8.21 27.18 -40.14
CA HIS A 704 9.63 27.59 -40.19
C HIS A 704 10.48 26.41 -40.66
#